data_AF-A0A7J9YCK4-F1
#
_entry.id   AF-A0A7J9YCK4-F1
#
_cell.length_a   1.000
_cell.length_b   1.000
_cell.length_c   1.000
_cell.angle_alpha   90.00
_cell.angle_beta   90.00
_cell.angle_gamma   90.00
#
_symmetry.space_group_name_H-M   'P 1'
#
loop_
_entity.id
_entity.type
_entity.pdbx_description
1 polymer ?
#
loop_
_entity_poly.entity_id
_entity_poly.type
_entity_poly.pdbx_seq_one_letter_code
_entity_poly.pdbx_strand_id
1 'polypeptide(L)'
;MRHQVAPAVHPDALYASWHGQPFRAKTSTSDGTVLLIASAGAAPPEGFDQQHDGAPAKVVADADAPDKFTIRTHCRYADELFVLADQLDSGALPLRWLGTDEAVAAQLGLLAEDGGFGTTAAPEHVEALWQERHDFTERTGAAEPSADDPKPLLRAIGRALKDLRPEDGSDIAARFRQVGDYAEMEVRGLAADVDDTAYSLSSPPILSQLFGQLRAAMYKPGEGTWFEGTFRLTPENTFDFDYDTSSQPRWRRAPDEGGRPTAGAFAVDLTRFPRKPDQIPPWLAARAGLPLDITFRHAVVLDNHTPGEQPAVRRPPVPAHEVRGVLSYLYRSPVVHVGGGPQRDLFAPQTAPSVPHAFHTDGTWIWPAAVPHYLRMHGVAPEAELLDHIRANSYRPPFVKQRVRDTARADVLGEPYPPQSPEDLDEHDAVTEVEREDSMSPQLRASELLTLLHKRVAELGISRQAYRIGETANGAWCLLREPAGWQVAFYAGDVPQRVEHFTSMQAAAAHLLGALAFHPTRGLSEADEAEDPSDWPIMPLRGEPPLSLFRGKRLVVLPAGTELVRFGDDSGNLTHAAGAKFRETSLLPDREAHRVDYRVTRPLRVLTGVCLPWGGMPGGALAYLLPRAVAHHVVSGALEQR
;
A
#
# COMPACT_ATOMS: atom_id res chain seq x y z
N MET A 1 19.49 16.12 -3.13
CA MET A 1 20.30 15.15 -3.89
C MET A 1 20.07 15.41 -5.38
N ARG A 2 21.12 15.64 -6.16
CA ARG A 2 20.98 15.67 -7.64
C ARG A 2 21.13 14.25 -8.15
N HIS A 3 20.26 13.85 -9.07
CA HIS A 3 20.30 12.53 -9.68
C HIS A 3 20.86 12.66 -11.10
N GLN A 4 21.89 11.88 -11.40
CA GLN A 4 22.41 11.76 -12.76
C GLN A 4 22.05 10.37 -13.28
N VAL A 5 21.29 10.35 -14.37
CA VAL A 5 20.96 9.12 -15.09
C VAL A 5 21.73 9.11 -16.39
N ALA A 6 22.57 8.10 -16.57
CA ALA A 6 23.20 7.79 -17.84
C ALA A 6 22.43 6.64 -18.48
N PRO A 7 21.60 6.87 -19.51
CA PRO A 7 21.10 5.78 -20.33
C PRO A 7 22.29 5.23 -21.13
N ALA A 8 22.96 4.22 -20.58
CA ALA A 8 23.72 3.29 -21.40
C ALA A 8 22.76 2.60 -22.38
N VAL A 9 23.28 2.12 -23.51
CA VAL A 9 22.59 1.36 -24.57
C VAL A 9 21.34 0.62 -24.04
N HIS A 10 20.16 1.01 -24.54
CA HIS A 10 18.85 0.55 -24.08
C HIS A 10 18.82 -0.99 -23.87
N PRO A 11 18.86 -1.49 -22.62
CA PRO A 11 18.97 -2.93 -22.38
C PRO A 11 17.62 -3.63 -22.45
N ASP A 12 16.53 -2.91 -22.75
CA ASP A 12 15.23 -3.54 -22.91
C ASP A 12 15.19 -4.32 -24.22
N ALA A 13 15.07 -5.62 -24.10
CA ALA A 13 14.84 -6.55 -25.20
C ALA A 13 14.44 -7.90 -24.63
N LEU A 14 14.12 -8.82 -25.52
CA LEU A 14 14.23 -10.24 -25.25
C LEU A 14 15.70 -10.64 -25.32
N TYR A 15 16.14 -11.47 -24.38
CA TYR A 15 17.47 -12.05 -24.31
C TYR A 15 17.37 -13.57 -24.25
N ALA A 16 18.41 -14.24 -24.74
CA ALA A 16 18.63 -15.66 -24.54
C ALA A 16 20.04 -15.88 -23.98
N SER A 17 20.16 -16.79 -23.01
CA SER A 17 21.46 -17.20 -22.49
C SER A 17 22.08 -18.25 -23.40
N TRP A 18 23.29 -17.98 -23.87
CA TRP A 18 24.08 -18.91 -24.68
C TRP A 18 25.49 -18.99 -24.09
N HIS A 19 25.93 -20.20 -23.73
CA HIS A 19 27.17 -20.45 -23.00
C HIS A 19 27.38 -19.55 -21.75
N GLY A 20 26.28 -19.29 -21.01
CA GLY A 20 26.30 -18.49 -19.79
C GLY A 20 26.37 -16.97 -20.00
N GLN A 21 26.33 -16.50 -21.25
CA GLN A 21 26.30 -15.08 -21.61
C GLN A 21 24.93 -14.71 -22.20
N PRO A 22 24.36 -13.54 -21.88
CA PRO A 22 23.12 -13.09 -22.46
C PRO A 22 23.35 -12.37 -23.79
N PHE A 23 22.59 -12.76 -24.81
CA PHE A 23 22.54 -12.10 -26.12
C PHE A 23 21.12 -11.61 -26.38
N ARG A 24 20.98 -10.47 -27.08
CA ARG A 24 19.65 -10.05 -27.55
C ARG A 24 19.11 -11.13 -28.47
N ALA A 25 17.82 -11.41 -28.35
CA ALA A 25 17.20 -12.53 -29.03
C ALA A 25 15.96 -12.12 -29.83
N LYS A 26 15.77 -12.75 -31.00
CA LYS A 26 14.49 -12.78 -31.71
C LYS A 26 14.11 -14.25 -31.92
N THR A 27 12.93 -14.63 -31.43
CA THR A 27 12.39 -15.99 -31.58
C THR A 27 11.60 -16.08 -32.88
N SER A 28 11.87 -17.10 -33.69
CA SER A 28 11.09 -17.41 -34.88
C SER A 28 9.90 -18.29 -34.51
N THR A 29 8.70 -17.91 -34.94
CA THR A 29 7.47 -18.68 -34.71
C THR A 29 7.25 -19.80 -35.72
N SER A 30 8.04 -19.85 -36.81
CA SER A 30 7.82 -20.79 -37.93
C SER A 30 8.74 -22.01 -37.95
N ASP A 31 9.95 -21.91 -37.37
CA ASP A 31 10.98 -22.94 -37.51
C ASP A 31 11.70 -23.32 -36.20
N GLY A 32 11.26 -22.79 -35.05
CA GLY A 32 11.84 -23.16 -33.75
C GLY A 32 13.31 -22.74 -33.60
N THR A 33 13.68 -21.61 -34.21
CA THR A 33 15.03 -21.04 -34.10
C THR A 33 15.04 -19.73 -33.32
N VAL A 34 16.20 -19.43 -32.74
CA VAL A 34 16.46 -18.16 -32.03
C VAL A 34 17.63 -17.48 -32.71
N LEU A 35 17.42 -16.23 -33.11
CA LEU A 35 18.49 -15.35 -33.58
C LEU A 35 19.12 -14.65 -32.38
N LEU A 36 20.38 -14.96 -32.09
CA LEU A 36 21.21 -14.29 -31.10
C LEU A 36 21.95 -13.13 -31.74
N ILE A 37 21.90 -11.95 -31.12
CA ILE A 37 22.50 -10.71 -31.61
C ILE A 37 23.49 -10.20 -30.56
N ALA A 38 24.75 -10.04 -30.96
CA ALA A 38 25.81 -9.49 -30.13
C ALA A 38 25.75 -7.94 -30.09
N SER A 39 26.47 -7.33 -29.16
CA SER A 39 26.56 -5.87 -29.08
C SER A 39 27.29 -5.30 -30.29
N ALA A 40 26.73 -4.25 -30.90
CA ALA A 40 27.35 -3.56 -32.02
C ALA A 40 28.72 -2.98 -31.63
N GLY A 41 29.74 -3.17 -32.46
CA GLY A 41 31.10 -2.66 -32.23
C GLY A 41 32.02 -3.55 -31.38
N ALA A 42 31.53 -4.63 -30.78
CA ALA A 42 32.38 -5.65 -30.15
C ALA A 42 32.98 -6.60 -31.20
N ALA A 43 34.12 -7.22 -30.86
CA ALA A 43 34.65 -8.31 -31.68
C ALA A 43 33.59 -9.44 -31.77
N PRO A 44 33.31 -9.98 -32.97
CA PRO A 44 32.28 -10.99 -33.13
C PRO A 44 32.60 -12.21 -32.26
N PRO A 45 31.65 -12.67 -31.41
CA PRO A 45 31.83 -13.90 -30.67
C PRO A 45 32.07 -15.08 -31.60
N GLU A 46 32.72 -16.13 -31.10
CA GLU A 46 33.02 -17.31 -31.90
C GLU A 46 31.76 -17.92 -32.53
N GLY A 47 31.76 -18.07 -33.85
CA GLY A 47 30.65 -18.61 -34.63
C GLY A 47 29.45 -17.68 -34.82
N PHE A 48 29.58 -16.38 -34.57
CA PHE A 48 28.62 -15.34 -34.98
C PHE A 48 28.98 -14.84 -36.39
N ASP A 49 28.76 -15.70 -37.38
CA ASP A 49 29.18 -15.47 -38.77
C ASP A 49 28.17 -14.66 -39.60
N GLN A 50 27.00 -14.31 -39.03
CA GLN A 50 25.95 -13.54 -39.69
C GLN A 50 25.92 -12.10 -39.19
N GLN A 51 25.16 -11.24 -39.86
CA GLN A 51 24.88 -9.88 -39.39
C GLN A 51 23.39 -9.61 -39.34
N HIS A 52 22.94 -8.90 -38.31
CA HIS A 52 21.58 -8.42 -38.15
C HIS A 52 21.64 -6.94 -37.73
N ASP A 53 21.05 -6.05 -38.53
CA ASP A 53 21.10 -4.59 -38.32
C ASP A 53 22.52 -4.04 -38.05
N GLY A 54 23.52 -4.61 -38.75
CA GLY A 54 24.93 -4.22 -38.63
C GLY A 54 25.68 -4.79 -37.41
N ALA A 55 25.02 -5.59 -36.57
CA ALA A 55 25.65 -6.28 -35.44
C ALA A 55 25.92 -7.77 -35.75
N PRO A 56 26.99 -8.39 -35.21
CA PRO A 56 27.23 -9.83 -35.37
C PRO A 56 26.06 -10.64 -34.79
N ALA A 57 25.66 -11.68 -35.51
CA ALA A 57 24.52 -12.51 -35.17
C ALA A 57 24.76 -14.01 -35.44
N LYS A 58 23.99 -14.86 -34.76
CA LYS A 58 24.01 -16.31 -34.90
C LYS A 58 22.60 -16.86 -34.75
N VAL A 59 22.20 -17.76 -35.65
CA VAL A 59 20.96 -18.54 -35.48
C VAL A 59 21.30 -19.84 -34.75
N VAL A 60 20.57 -20.13 -33.68
CA VAL A 60 20.67 -21.39 -32.92
C VAL A 60 19.29 -22.05 -32.85
N ALA A 61 19.26 -23.37 -32.58
CA ALA A 61 17.99 -24.03 -32.29
C ALA A 61 17.46 -23.54 -30.92
N ASP A 62 16.14 -23.45 -30.76
CA ASP A 62 15.52 -23.00 -29.51
C ASP A 62 15.98 -23.82 -28.29
N ALA A 63 16.12 -25.13 -28.49
CA ALA A 63 16.60 -26.07 -27.49
C ALA A 63 18.05 -25.81 -27.02
N ASP A 64 18.87 -25.13 -27.83
CA ASP A 64 20.26 -24.79 -27.48
C ASP A 64 20.36 -23.49 -26.66
N ALA A 65 19.27 -22.71 -26.60
CA ALA A 65 19.16 -21.49 -25.81
C ALA A 65 17.83 -21.45 -25.02
N PRO A 66 17.60 -22.42 -24.12
CA PRO A 66 16.31 -22.61 -23.44
C PRO A 66 16.04 -21.56 -22.36
N ASP A 67 17.07 -20.89 -21.86
CA ASP A 67 16.94 -19.83 -20.85
C ASP A 67 16.77 -18.49 -21.56
N LYS A 68 15.53 -18.03 -21.67
CA LYS A 68 15.20 -16.70 -22.22
C LYS A 68 14.68 -15.80 -21.13
N PHE A 69 14.81 -14.49 -21.32
CA PHE A 69 14.26 -13.51 -20.40
C PHE A 69 14.05 -12.17 -21.08
N THR A 70 13.11 -11.38 -20.57
CA THR A 70 12.98 -9.97 -20.97
C THR A 70 13.56 -9.08 -19.89
N ILE A 71 14.14 -7.97 -20.32
CA ILE A 71 14.48 -6.84 -19.45
C ILE A 71 13.56 -5.68 -19.82
N ARG A 72 13.03 -5.00 -18.80
CA ARG A 72 12.36 -3.71 -18.92
C ARG A 72 12.97 -2.73 -17.95
N THR A 73 13.33 -1.55 -18.43
CA THR A 73 13.88 -0.47 -17.61
C THR A 73 12.73 0.37 -17.08
N HIS A 74 12.68 0.50 -15.77
CA HIS A 74 11.73 1.30 -15.04
C HIS A 74 12.43 2.48 -14.39
N CYS A 75 11.66 3.52 -14.10
CA CYS A 75 12.18 4.71 -13.46
C CYS A 75 11.19 5.33 -12.50
N ARG A 76 11.73 6.13 -11.58
CA ARG A 76 10.95 7.05 -10.76
C ARG A 76 11.18 8.47 -11.25
N TYR A 77 10.09 9.18 -11.52
CA TYR A 77 10.11 10.54 -12.03
C TYR A 77 8.96 11.34 -11.40
N ALA A 78 9.29 12.46 -10.76
CA ALA A 78 8.35 13.33 -10.04
C ALA A 78 7.45 12.53 -9.08
N ASP A 79 8.10 11.74 -8.22
CA ASP A 79 7.47 10.86 -7.23
C ASP A 79 6.56 9.75 -7.80
N GLU A 80 6.62 9.45 -9.10
CA GLU A 80 5.78 8.42 -9.71
C GLU A 80 6.59 7.40 -10.53
N LEU A 81 6.04 6.20 -10.71
CA LEU A 81 6.70 5.09 -11.36
C LEU A 81 6.30 4.98 -12.83
N PHE A 82 7.32 4.80 -13.68
CA PHE A 82 7.18 4.67 -15.13
C PHE A 82 8.00 3.50 -15.64
N VAL A 83 7.63 3.00 -16.82
CA VAL A 83 8.49 2.18 -17.66
C VAL A 83 9.04 3.06 -18.79
N LEU A 84 10.32 2.86 -19.12
CA LEU A 84 10.95 3.52 -20.25
C LEU A 84 10.34 2.98 -21.55
N ALA A 85 9.90 3.87 -22.43
CA ALA A 85 9.51 3.53 -23.79
C ALA A 85 10.72 3.61 -24.73
N ASP A 86 10.54 3.29 -26.02
CA ASP A 86 11.65 3.31 -26.98
C ASP A 86 12.26 4.72 -27.08
N GLN A 87 13.56 4.83 -26.77
CA GLN A 87 14.27 6.10 -26.68
C GLN A 87 14.22 6.88 -27.99
N LEU A 88 13.94 8.19 -27.89
CA LEU A 88 13.93 9.10 -29.03
C LEU A 88 15.36 9.56 -29.37
N ASP A 89 15.62 9.84 -30.65
CA ASP A 89 16.90 10.40 -31.13
C ASP A 89 17.24 11.76 -30.49
N SER A 90 16.26 12.42 -29.86
CA SER A 90 16.40 13.71 -29.18
C SER A 90 17.14 13.64 -27.83
N GLY A 91 17.41 12.43 -27.32
CA GLY A 91 18.01 12.23 -25.98
C GLY A 91 17.03 12.36 -24.81
N ALA A 92 15.77 12.72 -25.07
CA ALA A 92 14.70 12.68 -24.07
C ALA A 92 14.24 11.22 -23.83
N LEU A 93 13.79 10.96 -22.61
CA LEU A 93 13.29 9.66 -22.19
C LEU A 93 11.76 9.67 -22.28
N PRO A 94 11.15 8.97 -23.25
CA PRO A 94 9.71 8.76 -23.25
C PRO A 94 9.34 7.78 -22.13
N LEU A 95 8.43 8.19 -21.28
CA LEU A 95 8.02 7.47 -20.08
C LEU A 95 6.56 7.07 -20.21
N ARG A 96 6.25 5.79 -20.00
CA ARG A 96 4.88 5.31 -19.89
C ARG A 96 4.53 5.07 -18.42
N TRP A 97 3.45 5.68 -17.97
CA TRP A 97 2.99 5.56 -16.59
C TRP A 97 2.56 4.13 -16.29
N LEU A 98 2.87 3.64 -15.08
CA LEU A 98 2.48 2.30 -14.66
C LEU A 98 1.05 2.22 -14.10
N GLY A 99 0.44 3.36 -13.79
CA GLY A 99 -0.96 3.42 -13.37
C GLY A 99 -1.93 3.31 -14.55
N THR A 100 -3.19 3.03 -14.22
CA THR A 100 -4.24 2.73 -15.21
C THR A 100 -5.49 3.59 -15.05
N ASP A 101 -5.54 4.47 -14.05
CA ASP A 101 -6.69 5.33 -13.78
C ASP A 101 -6.58 6.64 -14.57
N GLU A 102 -7.49 6.84 -15.52
CA GLU A 102 -7.52 8.02 -16.39
C GLU A 102 -7.72 9.34 -15.62
N ALA A 103 -8.56 9.34 -14.58
CA ALA A 103 -8.82 10.54 -13.78
C ALA A 103 -7.57 10.94 -12.99
N VAL A 104 -6.85 9.97 -12.45
CA VAL A 104 -5.55 10.20 -11.79
C VAL A 104 -4.50 10.64 -12.81
N ALA A 105 -4.45 10.05 -14.00
CA ALA A 105 -3.55 10.47 -15.08
C ALA A 105 -3.77 11.93 -15.46
N ALA A 106 -5.03 12.37 -15.60
CA ALA A 106 -5.40 13.75 -15.89
C ALA A 106 -4.86 14.72 -14.82
N GLN A 107 -5.06 14.38 -13.54
CA GLN A 107 -4.59 15.21 -12.43
C GLN A 107 -3.07 15.26 -12.31
N LEU A 108 -2.40 14.16 -12.65
CA LEU A 108 -0.94 14.11 -12.70
C LEU A 108 -0.38 14.75 -13.98
N GLY A 109 -1.20 15.21 -14.93
CA GLY A 109 -0.74 15.76 -16.21
C GLY A 109 -0.05 14.73 -17.11
N LEU A 110 -0.58 13.49 -17.13
CA LEU A 110 -0.02 12.33 -17.84
C LEU A 110 -0.87 11.86 -19.02
N LEU A 111 -1.93 12.59 -19.39
CA LEU A 111 -2.70 12.26 -20.59
C LEU A 111 -1.87 12.55 -21.84
N ALA A 112 -1.57 11.50 -22.62
CA ALA A 112 -0.84 11.62 -23.87
C ALA A 112 -1.79 11.80 -25.06
N GLU A 113 -1.29 12.42 -26.14
CA GLU A 113 -2.08 12.69 -27.36
C GLU A 113 -2.55 11.41 -28.08
N ASP A 114 -1.84 10.30 -27.89
CA ASP A 114 -2.15 8.99 -28.47
C ASP A 114 -3.17 8.18 -27.66
N GLY A 115 -3.74 8.76 -26.60
CA GLY A 115 -4.68 8.10 -25.69
C GLY A 115 -4.01 7.19 -24.66
N GLY A 116 -2.68 7.13 -24.61
CA GLY A 116 -1.91 6.48 -23.55
C GLY A 116 -1.72 7.37 -22.32
N PHE A 117 -1.10 6.81 -21.28
CA PHE A 117 -0.67 7.56 -20.10
C PHE A 117 0.85 7.62 -20.04
N GLY A 118 1.41 8.82 -20.10
CA GLY A 118 2.85 9.00 -20.19
C GLY A 118 3.30 10.45 -20.26
N THR A 119 4.61 10.63 -20.35
CA THR A 119 5.25 11.94 -20.45
C THR A 119 6.67 11.77 -21.01
N THR A 120 7.39 12.86 -21.22
CA THR A 120 8.82 12.84 -21.56
C THR A 120 9.61 13.47 -20.43
N ALA A 121 10.75 12.88 -20.09
CA ALA A 121 11.66 13.39 -19.07
C ALA A 121 13.06 13.61 -19.65
N ALA A 122 13.72 14.66 -19.19
CA ALA A 122 15.16 14.80 -19.35
C ALA A 122 15.86 13.83 -18.38
N PRO A 123 16.95 13.13 -18.78
CA PRO A 123 17.64 12.17 -17.91
C PRO A 123 18.01 12.73 -16.53
N GLU A 124 18.41 14.00 -16.43
CA GLU A 124 18.76 14.68 -15.19
C GLU A 124 17.59 14.87 -14.20
N HIS A 125 16.34 14.71 -14.65
CA HIS A 125 15.16 14.79 -13.78
C HIS A 125 14.69 13.41 -13.30
N VAL A 126 15.25 12.32 -13.82
CA VAL A 126 14.92 10.97 -13.37
C VAL A 126 15.61 10.69 -12.03
N GLU A 127 14.81 10.33 -11.02
CA GLU A 127 15.28 10.19 -9.64
C GLU A 127 15.93 8.82 -9.38
N ALA A 128 15.46 7.80 -10.08
CA ALA A 128 15.96 6.44 -9.94
C ALA A 128 15.66 5.62 -11.19
N LEU A 129 16.55 4.69 -11.50
CA LEU A 129 16.36 3.62 -12.47
C LEU A 129 16.44 2.25 -11.77
N TRP A 130 15.66 1.31 -12.27
CA TRP A 130 15.82 -0.11 -12.00
C TRP A 130 15.38 -0.92 -13.22
N GLN A 131 15.74 -2.19 -13.25
CA GLN A 131 15.32 -3.10 -14.31
C GLN A 131 14.49 -4.23 -13.73
N GLU A 132 13.34 -4.48 -14.33
CA GLU A 132 12.59 -5.70 -14.13
C GLU A 132 13.07 -6.74 -15.14
N ARG A 133 13.36 -7.95 -14.66
CA ARG A 133 13.69 -9.12 -15.47
C ARG A 133 12.62 -10.18 -15.28
N HIS A 134 12.12 -10.72 -16.39
CA HIS A 134 11.16 -11.82 -16.40
C HIS A 134 11.77 -13.02 -17.14
N ASP A 135 11.96 -14.12 -16.45
CA ASP A 135 12.52 -15.35 -17.02
C ASP A 135 11.43 -16.21 -17.69
N PHE A 136 11.71 -16.69 -18.89
CA PHE A 136 10.93 -17.68 -19.62
C PHE A 136 11.81 -18.91 -19.77
N THR A 137 11.91 -19.71 -18.71
CA THR A 137 12.71 -20.94 -18.73
C THR A 137 11.80 -22.15 -18.85
N GLU A 138 12.18 -23.10 -19.72
CA GLU A 138 11.54 -24.42 -19.79
C GLU A 138 11.98 -25.34 -18.65
N ARG A 139 12.95 -24.91 -17.83
CA ARG A 139 13.42 -25.70 -16.68
C ARG A 139 12.32 -25.81 -15.65
N THR A 140 11.71 -26.99 -15.62
CA THR A 140 10.72 -27.36 -14.62
C THR A 140 11.39 -28.11 -13.47
N GLY A 141 10.99 -27.80 -12.23
CA GLY A 141 11.45 -28.49 -11.03
C GLY A 141 12.68 -27.89 -10.35
N ALA A 142 13.13 -28.59 -9.31
CA ALA A 142 14.17 -28.13 -8.39
C ALA A 142 15.51 -27.87 -9.10
N ALA A 143 16.20 -26.82 -8.67
CA ALA A 143 17.58 -26.57 -9.04
C ALA A 143 18.47 -27.68 -8.46
N GLU A 144 19.47 -28.08 -9.24
CA GLU A 144 20.50 -28.97 -8.73
C GLU A 144 21.44 -28.16 -7.81
N PRO A 145 21.77 -28.68 -6.61
CA PRO A 145 22.73 -28.02 -5.74
C PRO A 145 24.10 -28.02 -6.43
N SER A 146 24.71 -26.84 -6.53
CA SER A 146 26.08 -26.73 -7.04
C SER A 146 27.09 -26.97 -5.91
N ALA A 147 28.16 -27.70 -6.22
CA ALA A 147 29.34 -27.82 -5.37
C ALA A 147 30.42 -26.78 -5.74
N ASP A 148 30.16 -25.93 -6.73
CA ASP A 148 31.14 -24.97 -7.23
C ASP A 148 31.34 -23.82 -6.25
N ASP A 149 32.57 -23.33 -6.15
CA ASP A 149 32.89 -22.13 -5.38
C ASP A 149 32.15 -20.92 -5.99
N PRO A 150 31.35 -20.15 -5.23
CA PRO A 150 30.68 -18.96 -5.75
C PRO A 150 31.63 -17.76 -6.03
N LYS A 151 32.87 -17.79 -5.55
CA LYS A 151 33.84 -16.67 -5.70
C LYS A 151 34.12 -16.24 -7.16
N PRO A 152 34.19 -17.12 -8.17
CA PRO A 152 34.34 -16.71 -9.57
C PRO A 152 33.18 -15.86 -10.06
N LEU A 153 31.93 -16.16 -9.64
CA LEU A 153 30.74 -15.37 -9.98
C LEU A 153 30.81 -13.99 -9.31
N LEU A 154 31.16 -13.92 -8.03
CA LEU A 154 31.37 -12.64 -7.32
C LEU A 154 32.44 -11.77 -8.00
N ARG A 155 33.56 -12.37 -8.44
CA ARG A 155 34.60 -11.66 -9.19
C ARG A 155 34.11 -11.18 -10.56
N ALA A 156 33.25 -11.95 -11.23
CA ALA A 156 32.66 -11.54 -12.50
C ALA A 156 31.67 -10.38 -12.33
N ILE A 157 30.85 -10.41 -11.28
CA ILE A 157 29.97 -9.29 -10.88
C ILE A 157 30.80 -8.03 -10.60
N GLY A 158 31.87 -8.16 -9.81
CA GLY A 158 32.78 -7.05 -9.52
C GLY A 158 33.43 -6.45 -10.77
N ARG A 159 33.82 -7.28 -11.75
CA ARG A 159 34.32 -6.79 -13.05
C ARG A 159 33.25 -6.04 -13.85
N ALA A 160 32.05 -6.61 -13.97
CA ALA A 160 30.94 -5.96 -14.68
C ALA A 160 30.56 -4.62 -14.06
N LEU A 161 30.57 -4.51 -12.72
CA LEU A 161 30.34 -3.24 -12.02
C LEU A 161 31.49 -2.26 -12.19
N LYS A 162 32.74 -2.73 -12.20
CA LYS A 162 33.91 -1.89 -12.46
C LYS A 162 33.83 -1.27 -13.85
N ASP A 163 33.46 -2.05 -14.86
CA ASP A 163 33.35 -1.58 -16.25
C ASP A 163 32.19 -0.58 -16.45
N LEU A 164 31.16 -0.66 -15.61
CA LEU A 164 30.02 0.27 -15.59
C LEU A 164 30.28 1.55 -14.78
N ARG A 165 31.31 1.56 -13.94
CA ARG A 165 31.60 2.68 -13.03
C ARG A 165 31.94 3.95 -13.83
N PRO A 166 31.43 5.12 -13.42
CA PRO A 166 31.86 6.39 -14.01
C PRO A 166 33.37 6.65 -13.82
N GLU A 167 33.93 7.51 -14.66
CA GLU A 167 35.39 7.81 -14.65
C GLU A 167 35.87 8.50 -13.37
N ASP A 168 34.95 9.06 -12.56
CA ASP A 168 35.25 9.73 -11.29
C ASP A 168 35.71 8.76 -10.18
N GLY A 169 35.66 7.45 -10.42
CA GLY A 169 36.17 6.43 -9.50
C GLY A 169 35.30 6.20 -8.27
N SER A 170 34.07 6.69 -8.26
CA SER A 170 33.08 6.61 -7.18
C SER A 170 32.72 5.19 -6.69
N ASP A 171 32.18 5.12 -5.47
CA ASP A 171 31.53 3.92 -4.92
C ASP A 171 30.36 3.50 -5.83
N ILE A 172 30.30 2.21 -6.18
CA ILE A 172 29.20 1.64 -6.97
C ILE A 172 28.63 0.40 -6.29
N ALA A 173 27.31 0.27 -6.28
CA ALA A 173 26.60 -0.85 -5.70
C ALA A 173 25.52 -1.38 -6.65
N ALA A 174 25.41 -2.71 -6.71
CA ALA A 174 24.27 -3.40 -7.30
C ALA A 174 23.41 -4.02 -6.20
N ARG A 175 22.10 -3.84 -6.32
CA ARG A 175 21.12 -4.55 -5.51
C ARG A 175 20.23 -5.38 -6.41
N PHE A 176 20.22 -6.68 -6.16
CA PHE A 176 19.46 -7.66 -6.93
C PHE A 176 18.42 -8.33 -6.03
N ARG A 177 17.19 -8.42 -6.52
CA ARG A 177 16.10 -9.13 -5.85
C ARG A 177 15.51 -10.13 -6.81
N GLN A 178 15.19 -11.33 -6.33
CA GLN A 178 14.54 -12.34 -7.17
C GLN A 178 13.65 -13.27 -6.36
N VAL A 179 12.48 -13.54 -6.92
CA VAL A 179 11.61 -14.68 -6.58
C VAL A 179 11.20 -15.35 -7.88
N GLY A 180 11.46 -16.64 -8.00
CA GLY A 180 11.11 -17.43 -9.18
C GLY A 180 11.65 -16.80 -10.46
N ASP A 181 10.74 -16.52 -11.38
CA ASP A 181 10.97 -15.93 -12.69
C ASP A 181 10.89 -14.39 -12.70
N TYR A 182 10.70 -13.73 -11.55
CA TYR A 182 10.68 -12.27 -11.41
C TYR A 182 11.91 -11.76 -10.67
N ALA A 183 12.63 -10.80 -11.25
CA ALA A 183 13.76 -10.14 -10.62
C ALA A 183 13.78 -8.62 -10.82
N GLU A 184 14.33 -7.90 -9.83
CA GLU A 184 14.66 -6.47 -9.93
C GLU A 184 16.19 -6.29 -9.81
N MET A 185 16.75 -5.41 -10.65
CA MET A 185 18.14 -4.98 -10.59
C MET A 185 18.24 -3.46 -10.46
N GLU A 186 18.94 -2.99 -9.44
CA GLU A 186 19.27 -1.57 -9.23
C GLU A 186 20.78 -1.39 -9.20
N VAL A 187 21.31 -0.44 -9.96
CA VAL A 187 22.71 -0.01 -9.86
C VAL A 187 22.77 1.46 -9.50
N ARG A 188 23.49 1.76 -8.42
CA ARG A 188 23.61 3.11 -7.86
C ARG A 188 25.05 3.39 -7.44
N GLY A 189 25.39 4.66 -7.34
CA GLY A 189 26.61 5.09 -6.67
C GLY A 189 26.56 6.53 -6.21
N LEU A 190 27.63 6.96 -5.55
CA LEU A 190 27.77 8.27 -4.92
C LEU A 190 29.02 8.95 -5.46
N ALA A 191 28.87 10.11 -6.09
CA ALA A 191 30.02 10.86 -6.61
C ALA A 191 30.97 11.27 -5.48
N ALA A 192 32.28 11.16 -5.72
CA ALA A 192 33.30 11.43 -4.70
C ALA A 192 33.55 12.94 -4.45
N ASP A 193 33.33 13.78 -5.47
CA ASP A 193 33.78 15.19 -5.49
C ASP A 193 32.66 16.22 -5.28
N VAL A 194 31.39 15.80 -5.18
CA VAL A 194 30.24 16.71 -4.99
C VAL A 194 29.33 16.15 -3.90
N ASP A 195 29.24 16.84 -2.77
CA ASP A 195 28.30 16.49 -1.69
C ASP A 195 26.90 16.22 -2.26
N ASP A 196 26.37 15.02 -1.96
CA ASP A 196 25.00 14.57 -2.26
C ASP A 196 24.60 14.42 -3.74
N THR A 197 25.49 14.00 -4.65
CA THR A 197 25.08 13.52 -6.00
C THR A 197 25.08 12.00 -6.06
N ALA A 198 23.89 11.39 -6.19
CA ALA A 198 23.74 9.95 -6.43
C ALA A 198 23.42 9.72 -7.90
N TYR A 199 24.15 8.83 -8.55
CA TYR A 199 23.83 8.41 -9.91
C TYR A 199 23.06 7.08 -9.88
N SER A 200 22.15 6.92 -10.84
CA SER A 200 21.41 5.68 -11.09
C SER A 200 21.72 5.22 -12.49
N LEU A 201 22.24 4.00 -12.63
CA LEU A 201 22.72 3.48 -13.92
C LEU A 201 21.82 2.37 -14.42
N SER A 202 21.66 2.33 -15.74
CA SER A 202 21.07 1.17 -16.41
C SER A 202 22.06 -0.01 -16.33
N SER A 203 21.60 -1.14 -15.79
CA SER A 203 22.44 -2.32 -15.63
C SER A 203 22.62 -3.06 -16.96
N PRO A 204 23.83 -3.54 -17.29
CA PRO A 204 24.01 -4.42 -18.44
C PRO A 204 23.35 -5.79 -18.17
N PRO A 205 22.79 -6.47 -19.19
CA PRO A 205 22.08 -7.74 -19.02
C PRO A 205 22.89 -8.84 -18.32
N ILE A 206 24.21 -8.86 -18.54
CA ILE A 206 25.14 -9.81 -17.90
C ILE A 206 25.13 -9.73 -16.38
N LEU A 207 24.87 -8.56 -15.80
CA LEU A 207 24.89 -8.40 -14.35
C LEU A 207 23.74 -9.19 -13.72
N SER A 208 22.50 -9.02 -14.21
CA SER A 208 21.33 -9.79 -13.76
C SER A 208 21.53 -11.30 -13.95
N GLN A 209 22.17 -11.71 -15.05
CA GLN A 209 22.48 -13.11 -15.35
C GLN A 209 23.45 -13.71 -14.33
N LEU A 210 24.52 -12.97 -13.99
CA LEU A 210 25.51 -13.42 -13.01
C LEU A 210 24.93 -13.53 -11.60
N PHE A 211 24.05 -12.60 -11.20
CA PHE A 211 23.35 -12.70 -9.92
C PHE A 211 22.39 -13.89 -9.87
N GLY A 212 21.63 -14.16 -10.94
CA GLY A 212 20.78 -15.34 -11.03
C GLY A 212 21.58 -16.65 -10.94
N GLN A 213 22.75 -16.70 -11.58
CA GLN A 213 23.69 -17.83 -11.45
C GLN A 213 24.24 -17.96 -10.03
N LEU A 214 24.62 -16.84 -9.40
CA LEU A 214 25.11 -16.84 -8.01
C LEU A 214 24.03 -17.33 -7.05
N ARG A 215 22.79 -16.89 -7.25
CA ARG A 215 21.62 -17.33 -6.47
C ARG A 215 21.40 -18.84 -6.60
N ALA A 216 21.49 -19.37 -7.81
CA ALA A 216 21.39 -20.81 -8.05
C ALA A 216 22.55 -21.59 -7.43
N ALA A 217 23.79 -21.09 -7.55
CA ALA A 217 24.98 -21.72 -6.97
C ALA A 217 24.97 -21.75 -5.43
N MET A 218 24.29 -20.78 -4.80
CA MET A 218 24.15 -20.68 -3.35
C MET A 218 22.93 -21.44 -2.79
N TYR A 219 22.19 -22.17 -3.62
CA TYR A 219 21.07 -22.98 -3.17
C TYR A 219 21.52 -24.13 -2.26
N LYS A 220 20.84 -24.26 -1.13
CA LYS A 220 21.03 -25.36 -0.18
C LYS A 220 19.75 -26.22 -0.08
N PRO A 221 19.83 -27.53 -0.34
CA PRO A 221 18.65 -28.41 -0.29
C PRO A 221 17.89 -28.34 1.04
N GLY A 222 16.61 -28.01 0.98
CA GLY A 222 15.73 -27.90 2.14
C GLY A 222 15.84 -26.59 2.93
N GLU A 223 16.85 -25.75 2.68
CA GLU A 223 16.95 -24.39 3.23
C GLU A 223 16.52 -23.33 2.19
N GLY A 224 16.70 -23.63 0.89
CA GLY A 224 16.42 -22.70 -0.20
C GLY A 224 17.65 -21.85 -0.57
N THR A 225 17.40 -20.67 -1.11
CA THR A 225 18.43 -19.68 -1.49
C THR A 225 18.03 -18.27 -1.02
N TRP A 226 18.82 -17.26 -1.31
CA TRP A 226 18.57 -15.86 -0.91
C TRP A 226 17.59 -15.15 -1.84
N PHE A 227 16.95 -14.08 -1.36
CA PHE A 227 15.95 -13.29 -2.10
C PHE A 227 16.44 -11.90 -2.48
N GLU A 228 17.31 -11.30 -1.68
CA GLU A 228 17.96 -10.01 -1.95
C GLU A 228 19.46 -10.16 -1.73
N GLY A 229 20.26 -9.61 -2.65
CA GLY A 229 21.71 -9.55 -2.57
C GLY A 229 22.20 -8.14 -2.92
N THR A 230 23.07 -7.57 -2.08
CA THR A 230 23.69 -6.26 -2.29
C THR A 230 25.19 -6.43 -2.43
N PHE A 231 25.71 -6.07 -3.60
CA PHE A 231 27.14 -6.08 -3.90
C PHE A 231 27.65 -4.65 -3.93
N ARG A 232 28.66 -4.33 -3.12
CA ARG A 232 29.29 -3.00 -3.08
C ARG A 232 30.72 -3.12 -3.57
N LEU A 233 31.14 -2.21 -4.44
CA LEU A 233 32.50 -2.14 -4.98
C LEU A 233 33.07 -0.76 -4.70
N THR A 234 34.16 -0.70 -3.94
CA THR A 234 34.84 0.55 -3.55
C THR A 234 35.73 1.10 -4.67
N PRO A 235 36.16 2.38 -4.62
CA PRO A 235 37.10 2.97 -5.57
C PRO A 235 38.36 2.11 -5.77
N GLU A 236 38.86 1.49 -4.70
CA GLU A 236 40.05 0.63 -4.68
C GLU A 236 39.83 -0.74 -5.32
N ASN A 237 38.63 -1.02 -5.85
CA ASN A 237 38.20 -2.31 -6.39
C ASN A 237 38.16 -3.44 -5.34
N THR A 238 37.96 -3.07 -4.07
CA THR A 238 37.57 -4.04 -3.04
C THR A 238 36.06 -4.20 -3.04
N PHE A 239 35.56 -5.39 -2.73
CA PHE A 239 34.12 -5.64 -2.73
C PHE A 239 33.65 -6.34 -1.47
N ASP A 240 32.37 -6.14 -1.20
CA ASP A 240 31.61 -6.83 -0.16
C ASP A 240 30.26 -7.29 -0.74
N PHE A 241 29.72 -8.39 -0.20
CA PHE A 241 28.45 -8.96 -0.66
C PHE A 241 27.61 -9.45 0.53
N ASP A 242 26.51 -8.76 0.75
CA ASP A 242 25.49 -9.10 1.75
C ASP A 242 24.27 -9.72 1.06
N TYR A 243 23.60 -10.67 1.72
CA TYR A 243 22.38 -11.29 1.21
C TYR A 243 21.39 -11.67 2.32
N ASP A 244 20.10 -11.70 1.98
CA ASP A 244 19.01 -12.09 2.89
C ASP A 244 18.26 -13.32 2.35
N THR A 245 18.00 -14.29 3.22
CA THR A 245 17.34 -15.57 2.92
C THR A 245 15.94 -15.71 3.51
N SER A 246 15.47 -14.71 4.26
CA SER A 246 14.31 -14.81 5.13
C SER A 246 13.38 -13.61 5.03
N SER A 247 13.90 -12.39 4.96
CA SER A 247 13.08 -11.18 4.89
C SER A 247 12.46 -11.01 3.52
N GLN A 248 11.27 -10.43 3.49
CA GLN A 248 10.63 -10.03 2.25
C GLN A 248 11.47 -8.92 1.58
N PRO A 249 11.84 -9.06 0.29
CA PRO A 249 12.53 -8.01 -0.41
C PRO A 249 11.69 -6.74 -0.50
N ARG A 250 12.34 -5.58 -0.37
CA ARG A 250 11.68 -4.29 -0.59
C ARG A 250 11.60 -3.97 -2.07
N TRP A 251 10.63 -4.58 -2.74
CA TRP A 251 10.35 -4.37 -4.16
C TRP A 251 10.10 -2.90 -4.49
N ARG A 252 10.55 -2.44 -5.65
CA ARG A 252 10.05 -1.19 -6.25
C ARG A 252 8.62 -1.38 -6.72
N ARG A 253 8.32 -2.57 -7.22
CA ARG A 253 6.98 -3.00 -7.60
C ARG A 253 6.81 -4.48 -7.33
N ALA A 254 5.91 -4.86 -6.41
CA ALA A 254 5.82 -6.26 -6.01
C ALA A 254 5.32 -7.16 -7.17
N PRO A 255 5.69 -8.46 -7.20
CA PRO A 255 5.24 -9.40 -8.24
C PRO A 255 3.71 -9.55 -8.32
N ASP A 256 3.00 -9.38 -7.20
CA ASP A 256 1.55 -9.52 -7.06
C ASP A 256 0.81 -8.18 -6.91
N GLU A 257 1.52 -7.04 -7.01
CA GLU A 257 0.92 -5.71 -6.91
C GLU A 257 -0.15 -5.51 -8.00
N GLY A 258 -1.36 -5.09 -7.62
CA GLY A 258 -2.42 -4.75 -8.58
C GLY A 258 -2.89 -5.91 -9.46
N GLY A 259 -2.74 -7.16 -9.03
CA GLY A 259 -3.22 -8.34 -9.77
C GLY A 259 -2.35 -8.72 -10.97
N ARG A 260 -1.06 -8.36 -10.95
CA ARG A 260 -0.11 -8.70 -12.01
C ARG A 260 0.01 -10.21 -12.24
N PRO A 261 0.28 -10.64 -13.50
CA PRO A 261 0.47 -12.07 -13.83
C PRO A 261 1.72 -12.68 -13.18
N THR A 262 2.66 -11.84 -12.73
CA THR A 262 3.88 -12.24 -12.03
C THR A 262 3.67 -12.75 -10.61
N ALA A 263 2.43 -12.76 -10.09
CA ALA A 263 2.11 -13.32 -8.78
C ALA A 263 2.51 -14.81 -8.65
N GLY A 264 2.52 -15.57 -9.75
CA GLY A 264 2.95 -16.96 -9.77
C GLY A 264 4.43 -17.18 -9.39
N ALA A 265 5.26 -16.12 -9.45
CA ALA A 265 6.70 -16.18 -9.20
C ALA A 265 7.05 -16.76 -7.82
N PHE A 266 6.22 -16.51 -6.80
CA PHE A 266 6.44 -17.04 -5.45
C PHE A 266 6.36 -18.57 -5.39
N ALA A 267 5.39 -19.17 -6.07
CA ALA A 267 5.25 -20.62 -6.17
C ALA A 267 6.33 -21.24 -7.06
N VAL A 268 6.72 -20.55 -8.15
CA VAL A 268 7.85 -20.94 -8.99
C VAL A 268 9.15 -20.98 -8.18
N ASP A 269 9.36 -20.02 -7.27
CA ASP A 269 10.54 -20.00 -6.41
C ASP A 269 10.63 -21.24 -5.51
N LEU A 270 9.53 -21.61 -4.85
CA LEU A 270 9.47 -22.80 -4.00
C LEU A 270 9.63 -24.11 -4.79
N THR A 271 9.17 -24.12 -6.04
CA THR A 271 9.38 -25.26 -6.94
C THR A 271 10.86 -25.38 -7.33
N ARG A 272 11.51 -24.24 -7.60
CA ARG A 272 12.90 -24.19 -8.04
C ARG A 272 13.90 -24.35 -6.90
N PHE A 273 13.61 -23.80 -5.73
CA PHE A 273 14.45 -23.85 -4.54
C PHE A 273 13.65 -24.39 -3.34
N PRO A 274 13.31 -25.70 -3.32
CA PRO A 274 12.52 -26.29 -2.26
C PRO A 274 13.09 -26.06 -0.86
N ARG A 275 12.18 -25.75 0.06
CA ARG A 275 12.45 -25.51 1.48
C ARG A 275 11.66 -26.48 2.33
N LYS A 276 12.20 -26.87 3.48
CA LYS A 276 11.42 -27.54 4.52
C LYS A 276 10.39 -26.56 5.10
N PRO A 277 9.28 -27.03 5.67
CA PRO A 277 8.22 -26.15 6.17
C PRO A 277 8.72 -25.09 7.16
N ASP A 278 9.65 -25.45 8.05
CA ASP A 278 10.27 -24.56 9.04
C ASP A 278 11.24 -23.51 8.43
N GLN A 279 11.65 -23.71 7.17
CA GLN A 279 12.54 -22.83 6.43
C GLN A 279 11.79 -21.92 5.44
N ILE A 280 10.47 -22.06 5.31
CA ILE A 280 9.65 -21.19 4.45
C ILE A 280 9.25 -19.94 5.24
N PRO A 281 9.67 -18.73 4.81
CA PRO A 281 9.22 -17.51 5.47
C PRO A 281 7.70 -17.34 5.38
N PRO A 282 7.01 -16.82 6.41
CA PRO A 282 5.56 -16.66 6.40
C PRO A 282 5.03 -15.86 5.22
N TRP A 283 5.72 -14.78 4.83
CA TRP A 283 5.34 -13.96 3.67
C TRP A 283 5.38 -14.76 2.36
N LEU A 284 6.35 -15.67 2.20
CA LEU A 284 6.48 -16.48 1.00
C LEU A 284 5.42 -17.57 0.97
N ALA A 285 5.14 -18.22 2.10
CA ALA A 285 4.05 -19.20 2.22
C ALA A 285 2.70 -18.58 1.85
N ALA A 286 2.41 -17.38 2.37
CA ALA A 286 1.18 -16.67 2.10
C ALA A 286 1.02 -16.29 0.62
N ARG A 287 2.06 -15.71 0.01
CA ARG A 287 2.02 -15.27 -1.40
C ARG A 287 2.10 -16.42 -2.40
N ALA A 288 2.71 -17.54 -2.03
CA ALA A 288 2.69 -18.77 -2.83
C ALA A 288 1.39 -19.57 -2.69
N GLY A 289 0.46 -19.14 -1.83
CA GLY A 289 -0.81 -19.83 -1.60
C GLY A 289 -0.67 -21.17 -0.88
N LEU A 290 0.38 -21.36 -0.08
CA LEU A 290 0.53 -22.55 0.74
C LEU A 290 -0.50 -22.52 1.89
N PRO A 291 -1.10 -23.67 2.26
CA PRO A 291 -1.88 -23.75 3.49
C PRO A 291 -1.04 -23.47 4.73
N LEU A 292 -1.69 -23.12 5.84
CA LEU A 292 -1.00 -22.99 7.13
C LEU A 292 -0.42 -24.33 7.57
N ASP A 293 0.86 -24.33 7.96
CA ASP A 293 1.51 -25.49 8.59
C ASP A 293 1.17 -25.54 10.08
N ILE A 294 -0.07 -25.93 10.40
CA ILE A 294 -0.59 -26.04 11.76
C ILE A 294 -1.13 -27.44 11.98
N THR A 295 -0.79 -28.04 13.12
CA THR A 295 -1.40 -29.28 13.60
C THR A 295 -2.26 -28.96 14.83
N PHE A 296 -3.57 -29.15 14.72
CA PHE A 296 -4.48 -28.93 15.84
C PHE A 296 -4.52 -30.12 16.80
N ARG A 297 -4.65 -29.84 18.09
CA ARG A 297 -4.92 -30.85 19.11
C ARG A 297 -6.43 -30.96 19.32
N HIS A 298 -6.99 -32.17 19.22
CA HIS A 298 -8.42 -32.39 19.42
C HIS A 298 -8.71 -32.85 20.83
N ALA A 299 -9.55 -32.10 21.56
CA ALA A 299 -9.91 -32.43 22.93
C ALA A 299 -10.86 -33.63 22.99
N VAL A 300 -10.50 -34.61 23.81
CA VAL A 300 -11.33 -35.80 23.99
C VAL A 300 -12.43 -35.54 25.03
N VAL A 301 -13.69 -35.71 24.62
CA VAL A 301 -14.86 -35.47 25.48
C VAL A 301 -14.98 -36.51 26.61
N LEU A 302 -14.68 -37.78 26.32
CA LEU A 302 -14.80 -38.90 27.25
C LEU A 302 -13.55 -39.80 27.17
N ASP A 303 -13.05 -40.30 28.31
CA ASP A 303 -11.86 -41.18 28.31
C ASP A 303 -12.15 -42.55 27.67
N ASN A 304 -13.37 -43.05 27.86
CA ASN A 304 -13.84 -44.27 27.20
C ASN A 304 -15.38 -44.24 27.04
N HIS A 305 -15.89 -44.71 25.92
CA HIS A 305 -17.33 -44.87 25.69
C HIS A 305 -17.64 -46.12 24.85
N THR A 306 -18.30 -47.09 25.48
CA THR A 306 -18.89 -48.25 24.80
C THR A 306 -20.40 -48.00 24.63
N PRO A 307 -20.97 -48.14 23.42
CA PRO A 307 -22.41 -47.93 23.19
C PRO A 307 -23.25 -48.84 24.10
N GLY A 308 -24.10 -48.23 24.94
CA GLY A 308 -24.96 -48.95 25.89
C GLY A 308 -24.43 -49.00 27.34
N GLU A 309 -23.18 -48.61 27.59
CA GLU A 309 -22.61 -48.48 28.93
C GLU A 309 -22.54 -47.02 29.39
N GLN A 310 -22.40 -46.82 30.71
CA GLN A 310 -22.29 -45.48 31.29
C GLN A 310 -20.95 -44.84 30.87
N PRO A 311 -20.92 -43.60 30.37
CA PRO A 311 -19.69 -42.94 29.95
C PRO A 311 -18.66 -42.90 31.07
N ALA A 312 -17.44 -43.36 30.81
CA ALA A 312 -16.38 -43.36 31.82
C ALA A 312 -15.50 -42.12 31.64
N VAL A 313 -15.43 -41.29 32.69
CA VAL A 313 -14.44 -40.22 32.82
C VAL A 313 -13.69 -40.43 34.13
N ARG A 314 -12.39 -40.72 34.05
CA ARG A 314 -11.51 -40.95 35.20
C ARG A 314 -10.51 -39.81 35.33
N ARG A 315 -11.03 -38.59 35.41
CA ARG A 315 -10.24 -37.35 35.53
C ARG A 315 -10.48 -36.71 36.91
N PRO A 316 -9.45 -36.13 37.56
CA PRO A 316 -9.65 -35.32 38.75
C PRO A 316 -10.62 -34.16 38.46
N PRO A 317 -11.52 -33.81 39.39
CA PRO A 317 -12.44 -32.69 39.19
C PRO A 317 -11.67 -31.37 39.10
N VAL A 318 -12.17 -30.44 38.28
CA VAL A 318 -11.64 -29.08 38.22
C VAL A 318 -11.87 -28.40 39.58
N PRO A 319 -10.85 -27.79 40.21
CA PRO A 319 -11.03 -27.07 41.47
C PRO A 319 -12.12 -26.00 41.35
N ALA A 320 -13.00 -25.89 42.35
CA ALA A 320 -14.19 -25.03 42.28
C ALA A 320 -13.90 -23.55 41.92
N HIS A 321 -12.74 -23.04 42.34
CA HIS A 321 -12.30 -21.68 42.03
C HIS A 321 -11.86 -21.48 40.57
N GLU A 322 -11.46 -22.55 39.86
CA GLU A 322 -11.03 -22.52 38.45
C GLU A 322 -12.20 -22.70 37.47
N VAL A 323 -13.27 -23.41 37.88
CA VAL A 323 -14.41 -23.78 37.01
C VAL A 323 -14.95 -22.60 36.21
N ARG A 324 -15.10 -21.43 36.84
CA ARG A 324 -15.59 -20.23 36.16
C ARG A 324 -14.63 -19.76 35.06
N GLY A 325 -13.33 -19.77 35.33
CA GLY A 325 -12.29 -19.39 34.36
C GLY A 325 -12.24 -20.36 33.20
N VAL A 326 -12.28 -21.65 33.48
CA VAL A 326 -12.27 -22.72 32.46
C VAL A 326 -13.50 -22.63 31.56
N LEU A 327 -14.71 -22.54 32.13
CA LEU A 327 -15.93 -22.36 31.34
C LEU A 327 -15.91 -21.06 30.52
N SER A 328 -15.38 -19.97 31.09
CA SER A 328 -15.23 -18.71 30.37
C SER A 328 -14.30 -18.85 29.17
N TYR A 329 -13.17 -19.54 29.32
CA TYR A 329 -12.25 -19.82 28.21
C TYR A 329 -12.96 -20.63 27.11
N LEU A 330 -13.50 -21.79 27.48
CA LEU A 330 -14.08 -22.74 26.53
C LEU A 330 -15.27 -22.17 25.74
N TYR A 331 -16.13 -21.36 26.36
CA TYR A 331 -17.29 -20.75 25.69
C TYR A 331 -16.97 -19.47 24.92
N ARG A 332 -15.93 -18.71 25.31
CA ARG A 332 -15.56 -17.45 24.62
C ARG A 332 -14.62 -17.65 23.45
N SER A 333 -13.94 -18.79 23.36
CA SER A 333 -13.14 -19.12 22.18
C SER A 333 -14.01 -19.18 20.92
N PRO A 334 -13.51 -18.71 19.76
CA PRO A 334 -14.24 -18.70 18.51
C PRO A 334 -14.86 -20.05 18.13
N VAL A 335 -16.10 -20.02 17.63
CA VAL A 335 -16.76 -21.17 17.00
C VAL A 335 -16.32 -21.25 15.54
N VAL A 336 -15.82 -22.41 15.11
CA VAL A 336 -15.33 -22.64 13.74
C VAL A 336 -16.29 -23.46 12.89
N HIS A 337 -17.15 -24.26 13.53
CA HIS A 337 -18.16 -25.05 12.85
C HIS A 337 -19.40 -25.22 13.74
N VAL A 338 -20.58 -25.15 13.14
CA VAL A 338 -21.86 -25.48 13.76
C VAL A 338 -22.51 -26.57 12.93
N GLY A 339 -22.75 -27.71 13.54
CA GLY A 339 -23.40 -28.84 12.90
C GLY A 339 -24.93 -28.83 13.05
N GLY A 340 -25.59 -29.85 12.52
CA GLY A 340 -27.05 -29.93 12.51
C GLY A 340 -27.65 -30.26 13.88
N GLY A 341 -28.30 -29.29 14.50
CA GLY A 341 -29.12 -29.45 15.73
C GLY A 341 -28.35 -29.89 16.97
N PRO A 342 -28.97 -29.87 18.16
CA PRO A 342 -28.37 -30.43 19.37
C PRO A 342 -28.16 -31.94 19.29
N GLN A 343 -27.06 -32.42 19.86
CA GLN A 343 -26.73 -33.83 20.04
C GLN A 343 -27.35 -34.37 21.35
N ARG A 344 -27.44 -35.70 21.42
CA ARG A 344 -27.93 -36.41 22.61
C ARG A 344 -26.94 -36.26 23.76
N ASP A 345 -27.44 -35.97 24.95
CA ASP A 345 -26.63 -35.98 26.18
C ASP A 345 -26.32 -37.42 26.60
N LEU A 346 -25.04 -37.77 26.69
CA LEU A 346 -24.59 -39.11 27.03
C LEU A 346 -24.77 -39.46 28.51
N PHE A 347 -24.83 -38.45 29.39
CA PHE A 347 -25.10 -38.62 30.83
C PHE A 347 -26.59 -38.53 31.15
N ALA A 348 -27.40 -37.97 30.24
CA ALA A 348 -28.86 -37.94 30.32
C ALA A 348 -29.54 -38.44 29.02
N PRO A 349 -29.33 -39.70 28.62
CA PRO A 349 -29.76 -40.19 27.31
C PRO A 349 -31.28 -40.24 27.11
N GLN A 350 -32.07 -40.12 28.19
CA GLN A 350 -33.53 -40.14 28.15
C GLN A 350 -34.16 -38.76 27.90
N THR A 351 -33.37 -37.68 27.96
CA THR A 351 -33.87 -36.33 27.67
C THR A 351 -33.80 -36.01 26.18
N ALA A 352 -34.55 -34.98 25.75
CA ALA A 352 -34.41 -34.44 24.41
C ALA A 352 -32.96 -33.99 24.15
N PRO A 353 -32.46 -34.07 22.90
CA PRO A 353 -31.11 -33.62 22.55
C PRO A 353 -30.84 -32.18 23.02
N SER A 354 -29.75 -31.98 23.75
CA SER A 354 -29.43 -30.73 24.45
C SER A 354 -27.97 -30.31 24.34
N VAL A 355 -27.08 -31.19 23.89
CA VAL A 355 -25.64 -30.91 23.75
C VAL A 355 -25.42 -30.10 22.47
N PRO A 356 -24.88 -28.88 22.52
CA PRO A 356 -24.68 -28.10 21.31
C PRO A 356 -23.73 -28.79 20.32
N HIS A 357 -24.12 -28.88 19.05
CA HIS A 357 -23.28 -29.39 17.98
C HIS A 357 -22.46 -28.24 17.37
N ALA A 358 -21.36 -27.89 18.02
CA ALA A 358 -20.44 -26.88 17.54
C ALA A 358 -19.01 -27.23 17.94
N PHE A 359 -18.04 -26.68 17.22
CA PHE A 359 -16.62 -26.82 17.50
C PHE A 359 -16.00 -25.45 17.74
N HIS A 360 -15.18 -25.36 18.77
CA HIS A 360 -14.45 -24.16 19.15
C HIS A 360 -12.95 -24.37 18.92
N THR A 361 -12.20 -23.27 18.77
CA THR A 361 -10.74 -23.30 18.76
C THR A 361 -10.13 -22.09 19.46
N ASP A 362 -8.95 -22.27 20.05
CA ASP A 362 -8.04 -21.19 20.44
C ASP A 362 -6.83 -21.04 19.50
N GLY A 363 -6.84 -21.73 18.36
CA GLY A 363 -5.74 -21.76 17.39
C GLY A 363 -4.69 -22.85 17.65
N THR A 364 -4.70 -23.51 18.81
CA THR A 364 -3.86 -24.70 19.09
C THR A 364 -4.72 -25.94 19.31
N TRP A 365 -5.80 -25.79 20.07
CA TRP A 365 -6.77 -26.83 20.36
C TRP A 365 -8.06 -26.62 19.58
N ILE A 366 -8.72 -27.73 19.24
CA ILE A 366 -10.10 -27.80 18.79
C ILE A 366 -10.87 -28.64 19.81
N TRP A 367 -12.04 -28.16 20.24
CA TRP A 367 -12.91 -28.94 21.12
C TRP A 367 -14.39 -28.79 20.73
N PRO A 368 -15.18 -29.86 20.86
CA PRO A 368 -16.62 -29.75 20.68
C PRO A 368 -17.24 -29.00 21.86
N ALA A 369 -18.35 -28.29 21.62
CA ALA A 369 -19.14 -27.60 22.64
C ALA A 369 -19.73 -28.54 23.70
N ALA A 370 -19.65 -29.85 23.48
CA ALA A 370 -19.88 -30.88 24.49
C ALA A 370 -18.95 -30.76 25.70
N VAL A 371 -17.68 -30.37 25.52
CA VAL A 371 -16.70 -30.22 26.63
C VAL A 371 -17.18 -29.20 27.67
N PRO A 372 -17.44 -27.93 27.33
CA PRO A 372 -17.96 -26.98 28.30
C PRO A 372 -19.39 -27.31 28.77
N HIS A 373 -20.22 -27.94 27.92
CA HIS A 373 -21.55 -28.39 28.32
C HIS A 373 -21.49 -29.42 29.46
N TYR A 374 -20.65 -30.45 29.34
CA TYR A 374 -20.53 -31.49 30.37
C TYR A 374 -19.81 -31.02 31.63
N LEU A 375 -18.83 -30.11 31.52
CA LEU A 375 -18.26 -29.46 32.70
C LEU A 375 -19.32 -28.69 33.49
N ARG A 376 -20.19 -27.95 32.79
CA ARG A 376 -21.23 -27.13 33.42
C ARG A 376 -22.36 -27.98 34.02
N MET A 377 -22.86 -28.98 33.28
CA MET A 377 -24.05 -29.73 33.67
C MET A 377 -23.74 -30.89 34.60
N HIS A 378 -22.62 -31.59 34.37
CA HIS A 378 -22.29 -32.85 35.04
C HIS A 378 -20.97 -32.78 35.84
N GLY A 379 -20.29 -31.64 35.87
CA GLY A 379 -19.01 -31.48 36.58
C GLY A 379 -17.85 -32.27 35.94
N VAL A 380 -18.01 -32.70 34.69
CA VAL A 380 -17.02 -33.53 33.98
C VAL A 380 -15.82 -32.66 33.60
N ALA A 381 -14.64 -33.00 34.12
CA ALA A 381 -13.43 -32.26 33.84
C ALA A 381 -12.99 -32.42 32.37
N PRO A 382 -12.59 -31.32 31.68
CA PRO A 382 -11.86 -31.41 30.42
C PRO A 382 -10.57 -32.21 30.56
N GLU A 383 -9.98 -32.58 29.44
CA GLU A 383 -8.69 -33.28 29.40
C GLU A 383 -7.61 -32.51 30.16
N ALA A 384 -6.73 -33.22 30.88
CA ALA A 384 -5.74 -32.59 31.76
C ALA A 384 -4.81 -31.64 31.01
N GLU A 385 -4.35 -32.03 29.82
CA GLU A 385 -3.48 -31.18 29.00
C GLU A 385 -4.20 -29.95 28.46
N LEU A 386 -5.50 -30.06 28.13
CA LEU A 386 -6.30 -28.90 27.78
C LEU A 386 -6.49 -27.97 28.98
N LEU A 387 -6.72 -28.51 30.18
CA LEU A 387 -6.79 -27.71 31.41
C LEU A 387 -5.47 -26.98 31.69
N ASP A 388 -4.34 -27.64 31.53
CA ASP A 388 -3.02 -27.04 31.71
C ASP A 388 -2.74 -25.95 30.65
N HIS A 389 -3.19 -26.15 29.41
CA HIS A 389 -3.17 -25.12 28.37
C HIS A 389 -4.03 -23.91 28.73
N ILE A 390 -5.25 -24.12 29.22
CA ILE A 390 -6.15 -23.04 29.67
C ILE A 390 -5.53 -22.25 30.83
N ARG A 391 -4.88 -22.95 31.77
CA ARG A 391 -4.15 -22.32 32.89
C ARG A 391 -2.96 -21.50 32.39
N ALA A 392 -2.18 -22.03 31.44
CA ALA A 392 -1.07 -21.31 30.83
C ALA A 392 -1.52 -20.01 30.14
N ASN A 393 -2.70 -20.03 29.52
CA ASN A 393 -3.35 -18.84 28.95
C ASN A 393 -4.09 -17.97 29.99
N SER A 394 -3.89 -18.20 31.29
CA SER A 394 -4.53 -17.45 32.37
C SER A 394 -6.06 -17.35 32.24
N TYR A 395 -6.70 -18.41 31.73
CA TYR A 395 -8.14 -18.49 31.49
C TYR A 395 -8.69 -17.42 30.53
N ARG A 396 -7.83 -16.83 29.68
CA ARG A 396 -8.21 -15.87 28.64
C ARG A 396 -7.91 -16.45 27.26
N PRO A 397 -8.92 -16.64 26.38
CA PRO A 397 -8.66 -17.16 25.06
C PRO A 397 -7.82 -16.15 24.25
N PRO A 398 -6.82 -16.63 23.48
CA PRO A 398 -6.06 -15.77 22.59
C PRO A 398 -6.92 -15.29 21.42
N PHE A 399 -6.44 -14.24 20.73
CA PHE A 399 -7.02 -13.85 19.45
C PHE A 399 -6.63 -14.87 18.38
N VAL A 400 -7.62 -15.35 17.63
CA VAL A 400 -7.43 -16.33 16.55
C VAL A 400 -7.72 -15.66 15.20
N LYS A 401 -6.70 -15.53 14.35
CA LYS A 401 -6.82 -14.94 13.01
C LYS A 401 -7.86 -15.69 12.17
N GLN A 402 -8.45 -15.01 11.16
CA GLN A 402 -9.49 -15.62 10.31
C GLN A 402 -8.96 -16.87 9.59
N ARG A 403 -7.78 -16.82 8.98
CA ARG A 403 -7.18 -17.99 8.32
C ARG A 403 -7.05 -19.21 9.23
N VAL A 404 -6.60 -19.03 10.47
CA VAL A 404 -6.48 -20.13 11.45
C VAL A 404 -7.85 -20.74 11.78
N ARG A 405 -8.91 -19.92 11.86
CA ARG A 405 -10.28 -20.39 12.06
C ARG A 405 -10.79 -21.19 10.86
N ASP A 406 -10.50 -20.73 9.65
CA ASP A 406 -10.87 -21.44 8.42
C ASP A 406 -10.12 -22.78 8.28
N THR A 407 -8.84 -22.81 8.66
CA THR A 407 -8.05 -24.05 8.74
C THR A 407 -8.59 -25.01 9.80
N ALA A 408 -8.95 -24.51 10.99
CA ALA A 408 -9.57 -25.33 12.03
C ALA A 408 -10.93 -25.88 11.61
N ARG A 409 -11.72 -25.11 10.86
CA ARG A 409 -12.98 -25.60 10.26
C ARG A 409 -12.70 -26.72 9.26
N ALA A 410 -11.72 -26.55 8.38
CA ALA A 410 -11.35 -27.57 7.39
C ALA A 410 -10.88 -28.86 8.08
N ASP A 411 -10.07 -28.75 9.13
CA ASP A 411 -9.64 -29.88 9.97
C ASP A 411 -10.85 -30.66 10.54
N VAL A 412 -11.80 -29.96 11.18
CA VAL A 412 -13.04 -30.57 11.72
C VAL A 412 -13.86 -31.30 10.65
N LEU A 413 -13.88 -30.78 9.42
CA LEU A 413 -14.65 -31.34 8.32
C LEU A 413 -13.88 -32.42 7.53
N GLY A 414 -12.58 -32.62 7.82
CA GLY A 414 -11.70 -33.47 7.01
C GLY A 414 -11.48 -32.93 5.58
N GLU A 415 -11.64 -31.62 5.39
CA GLU A 415 -11.41 -30.91 4.13
C GLU A 415 -9.92 -30.53 4.01
N PRO A 416 -9.37 -30.41 2.79
CA PRO A 416 -8.05 -29.83 2.58
C PRO A 416 -7.95 -28.43 3.21
N TYR A 417 -6.81 -28.13 3.84
CA TYR A 417 -6.60 -26.82 4.44
C TYR A 417 -6.65 -25.72 3.37
N PRO A 418 -7.36 -24.61 3.65
CA PRO A 418 -7.47 -23.53 2.70
C PRO A 418 -6.10 -22.87 2.46
N PRO A 419 -5.79 -22.46 1.22
CA PRO A 419 -4.58 -21.72 0.92
C PRO A 419 -4.58 -20.37 1.62
N GLN A 420 -3.38 -19.87 1.94
CA GLN A 420 -3.19 -18.50 2.39
C GLN A 420 -3.26 -17.51 1.22
N SER A 421 -3.38 -16.22 1.53
CA SER A 421 -3.27 -15.11 0.58
C SER A 421 -2.44 -13.96 1.18
N PRO A 422 -2.01 -12.97 0.38
CA PRO A 422 -1.33 -11.78 0.91
C PRO A 422 -2.15 -11.02 1.97
N GLU A 423 -3.49 -11.11 1.95
CA GLU A 423 -4.38 -10.48 2.94
C GLU A 423 -4.27 -11.10 4.35
N ASP A 424 -3.67 -12.30 4.46
CA ASP A 424 -3.40 -12.94 5.75
C ASP A 424 -2.16 -12.38 6.45
N LEU A 425 -1.38 -11.56 5.74
CA LEU A 425 -0.22 -10.84 6.27
C LEU A 425 -0.67 -9.52 6.92
N ASP A 426 0.00 -9.12 7.99
CA ASP A 426 -0.29 -7.85 8.69
C ASP A 426 0.39 -6.66 7.96
N GLU A 427 0.26 -6.61 6.63
CA GLU A 427 0.80 -5.54 5.77
C GLU A 427 -0.30 -4.53 5.44
N HIS A 428 0.03 -3.24 5.45
CA HIS A 428 -0.89 -2.17 5.09
C HIS A 428 -0.40 -1.45 3.84
N ASP A 429 -1.31 -0.87 3.05
CA ASP A 429 -0.90 0.00 1.96
C ASP A 429 -0.22 1.28 2.52
N ALA A 430 0.62 1.91 1.70
CA ALA A 430 1.44 3.02 2.14
C ALA A 430 0.63 4.23 2.64
N VAL A 431 -0.57 4.48 2.09
CA VAL A 431 -1.45 5.56 2.55
C VAL A 431 -1.97 5.24 3.95
N THR A 432 -2.45 4.01 4.17
CA THR A 432 -2.88 3.54 5.49
C THR A 432 -1.75 3.62 6.53
N GLU A 433 -0.51 3.26 6.17
CA GLU A 433 0.64 3.40 7.08
C GLU A 433 0.91 4.86 7.48
N VAL A 434 0.85 5.81 6.53
CA VAL A 434 0.96 7.25 6.83
C VAL A 434 -0.14 7.68 7.78
N GLU A 435 -1.38 7.25 7.54
CA GLU A 435 -2.52 7.69 8.33
C GLU A 435 -2.51 7.19 9.77
N ARG A 436 -1.92 6.03 10.01
CA ARG A 436 -1.80 5.45 11.34
C ARG A 436 -0.58 5.95 12.10
N GLU A 437 0.30 6.72 11.44
CA GLU A 437 1.63 7.09 11.96
C GLU A 437 2.48 5.85 12.32
N ASP A 438 2.14 4.69 11.73
CA ASP A 438 2.81 3.41 12.01
C ASP A 438 4.21 3.36 11.36
N SER A 439 4.47 4.25 10.40
CA SER A 439 5.74 4.37 9.70
C SER A 439 6.43 5.70 10.00
N MET A 440 7.72 5.62 10.31
CA MET A 440 8.57 6.79 10.55
C MET A 440 8.78 7.64 9.28
N SER A 441 8.58 7.12 8.07
CA SER A 441 8.69 7.87 6.78
C SER A 441 8.24 7.04 5.54
N PRO A 442 6.94 6.91 5.21
CA PRO A 442 6.54 6.36 3.91
C PRO A 442 6.92 7.32 2.78
N GLN A 443 7.59 6.82 1.75
CA GLN A 443 7.69 7.52 0.47
C GLN A 443 6.47 7.14 -0.36
N LEU A 444 5.47 8.02 -0.41
CA LEU A 444 4.28 7.83 -1.21
C LEU A 444 4.53 8.17 -2.68
N ARG A 445 3.89 7.43 -3.58
CA ARG A 445 3.80 7.80 -5.00
C ARG A 445 2.95 9.05 -5.19
N ALA A 446 3.12 9.76 -6.30
CA ALA A 446 2.32 10.94 -6.62
C ALA A 446 0.81 10.63 -6.64
N SER A 447 0.42 9.49 -7.22
CA SER A 447 -0.97 8.99 -7.21
C SER A 447 -1.52 8.70 -5.80
N GLU A 448 -0.70 8.15 -4.91
CA GLU A 448 -1.05 7.92 -3.50
C GLU A 448 -1.16 9.24 -2.72
N LEU A 449 -0.25 10.19 -2.98
CA LEU A 449 -0.31 11.55 -2.43
C LEU A 449 -1.56 12.30 -2.88
N LEU A 450 -2.01 12.13 -4.12
CA LEU A 450 -3.28 12.70 -4.59
C LEU A 450 -4.46 12.15 -3.80
N THR A 451 -4.48 10.85 -3.54
CA THR A 451 -5.52 10.20 -2.73
C THR A 451 -5.55 10.79 -1.32
N LEU A 452 -4.38 10.92 -0.68
CA LEU A 452 -4.25 11.52 0.65
C LEU A 452 -4.66 13.01 0.65
N LEU A 453 -4.20 13.78 -0.34
CA LEU A 453 -4.52 15.20 -0.49
C LEU A 453 -6.02 15.43 -0.63
N HIS A 454 -6.70 14.68 -1.50
CA HIS A 454 -8.15 14.75 -1.64
C HIS A 454 -8.87 14.48 -0.33
N LYS A 455 -8.43 13.45 0.40
CA LYS A 455 -9.00 13.12 1.70
C LYS A 455 -8.82 14.27 2.70
N ARG A 456 -7.63 14.84 2.81
CA ARG A 456 -7.35 15.97 3.74
C ARG A 456 -8.13 17.23 3.38
N VAL A 457 -8.25 17.56 2.10
CA VAL A 457 -9.05 18.71 1.64
C VAL A 457 -10.54 18.49 1.93
N ALA A 458 -11.05 17.27 1.74
CA ALA A 458 -12.42 16.89 2.08
C ALA A 458 -12.70 16.93 3.60
N GLU A 459 -11.77 16.47 4.44
CA GLU A 459 -11.85 16.55 5.91
C GLU A 459 -11.93 18.00 6.41
N LEU A 460 -11.26 18.93 5.73
CA LEU A 460 -11.35 20.37 5.99
C LEU A 460 -12.65 21.00 5.49
N GLY A 461 -13.48 20.26 4.74
CA GLY A 461 -14.73 20.74 4.15
C GLY A 461 -14.53 21.81 3.08
N ILE A 462 -13.40 21.79 2.38
CA ILE A 462 -13.08 22.80 1.37
C ILE A 462 -13.76 22.42 0.05
N SER A 463 -14.52 23.35 -0.53
CA SER A 463 -15.20 23.11 -1.81
C SER A 463 -14.19 22.85 -2.92
N ARG A 464 -14.54 21.91 -3.81
CA ARG A 464 -13.78 21.67 -5.05
C ARG A 464 -13.67 22.92 -5.91
N GLN A 465 -14.56 23.91 -5.79
CA GLN A 465 -14.45 25.16 -6.53
C GLN A 465 -13.22 26.00 -6.13
N ALA A 466 -12.70 25.83 -4.90
CA ALA A 466 -11.56 26.60 -4.40
C ALA A 466 -10.20 26.11 -4.94
N TYR A 467 -10.16 24.93 -5.58
CA TYR A 467 -8.93 24.35 -6.10
C TYR A 467 -9.11 23.51 -7.37
N ARG A 468 -8.01 23.28 -8.10
CA ARG A 468 -7.91 22.32 -9.20
C ARG A 468 -6.59 21.58 -9.16
N ILE A 469 -6.58 20.38 -9.71
CA ILE A 469 -5.38 19.55 -9.84
C ILE A 469 -5.32 19.05 -11.28
N GLY A 470 -4.20 19.28 -11.96
CA GLY A 470 -3.98 18.94 -13.37
C GLY A 470 -4.61 19.92 -14.37
N GLU A 471 -5.49 20.81 -13.92
CA GLU A 471 -6.12 21.84 -14.75
C GLU A 471 -6.14 23.20 -14.07
N THR A 472 -6.45 24.24 -14.83
CA THR A 472 -6.59 25.61 -14.33
C THR A 472 -8.07 25.98 -14.17
N ALA A 473 -8.39 26.80 -13.15
CA ALA A 473 -9.70 27.41 -13.03
C ALA A 473 -9.60 28.82 -12.43
N ASN A 474 -10.41 29.73 -12.96
CA ASN A 474 -10.51 31.09 -12.43
C ASN A 474 -11.00 31.07 -10.97
N GLY A 475 -10.31 31.80 -10.10
CA GLY A 475 -10.65 31.89 -8.68
C GLY A 475 -10.21 30.68 -7.87
N ALA A 476 -9.34 29.80 -8.39
CA ALA A 476 -8.94 28.58 -7.72
C ALA A 476 -7.42 28.48 -7.54
N TRP A 477 -7.00 27.81 -6.45
CA TRP A 477 -5.63 27.33 -6.34
C TRP A 477 -5.44 26.09 -7.21
N CYS A 478 -4.47 26.12 -8.12
CA CYS A 478 -4.22 25.04 -9.06
C CYS A 478 -2.87 24.38 -8.75
N LEU A 479 -2.85 23.05 -8.73
CA LEU A 479 -1.64 22.23 -8.68
C LEU A 479 -1.43 21.60 -10.05
N LEU A 480 -0.32 21.91 -10.70
CA LEU A 480 -0.01 21.50 -12.08
C LEU A 480 1.35 20.82 -12.16
N ARG A 481 1.48 19.85 -13.06
CA ARG A 481 2.78 19.26 -13.41
C ARG A 481 3.56 20.21 -14.31
N GLU A 482 4.86 20.29 -14.09
CA GLU A 482 5.84 20.96 -14.95
C GLU A 482 6.96 20.00 -15.36
N PRO A 483 7.76 20.30 -16.41
CA PRO A 483 8.84 19.41 -16.87
C PRO A 483 9.93 19.09 -15.84
N ALA A 484 10.07 19.90 -14.79
CA ALA A 484 11.07 19.73 -13.73
C ALA A 484 10.45 19.58 -12.32
N GLY A 485 9.13 19.30 -12.24
CA GLY A 485 8.44 19.14 -10.96
C GLY A 485 6.98 19.57 -11.02
N TRP A 486 6.59 20.46 -10.10
CA TRP A 486 5.21 20.84 -9.82
C TRP A 486 5.08 22.34 -9.56
N GLN A 487 3.97 22.92 -9.97
CA GLN A 487 3.60 24.31 -9.69
C GLN A 487 2.34 24.36 -8.84
N VAL A 488 2.33 25.24 -7.84
CA VAL A 488 1.11 25.66 -7.15
C VAL A 488 0.92 27.16 -7.32
N ALA A 489 -0.25 27.58 -7.82
CA ALA A 489 -0.56 28.99 -8.01
C ALA A 489 -2.06 29.26 -7.85
N PHE A 490 -2.41 30.50 -7.49
CA PHE A 490 -3.80 30.96 -7.51
C PHE A 490 -4.11 31.62 -8.85
N TYR A 491 -5.13 31.15 -9.57
CA TYR A 491 -5.48 31.67 -10.89
C TYR A 491 -6.60 32.71 -10.80
N ALA A 492 -6.39 33.86 -11.43
CA ALA A 492 -7.42 34.89 -11.65
C ALA A 492 -7.59 35.13 -13.16
N GLY A 493 -8.63 34.54 -13.74
CA GLY A 493 -8.69 34.23 -15.16
C GLY A 493 -7.59 33.25 -15.54
N ASP A 494 -6.93 33.48 -16.67
CA ASP A 494 -5.80 32.67 -17.15
C ASP A 494 -4.45 33.14 -16.57
N VAL A 495 -4.45 34.09 -15.64
CA VAL A 495 -3.24 34.68 -15.08
C VAL A 495 -2.90 34.04 -13.74
N PRO A 496 -1.77 33.32 -13.62
CA PRO A 496 -1.34 32.77 -12.34
C PRO A 496 -0.80 33.87 -11.42
N GLN A 497 -1.17 33.80 -10.15
CA GLN A 497 -0.72 34.68 -9.08
C GLN A 497 -0.13 33.82 -7.95
N ARG A 498 0.85 34.37 -7.20
CA ARG A 498 1.51 33.65 -6.09
C ARG A 498 2.02 32.27 -6.52
N VAL A 499 2.78 32.26 -7.60
CA VAL A 499 3.33 31.06 -8.21
C VAL A 499 4.46 30.55 -7.34
N GLU A 500 4.38 29.28 -6.96
CA GLU A 500 5.42 28.56 -6.23
C GLU A 500 5.75 27.27 -6.98
N HIS A 501 7.04 26.96 -7.10
CA HIS A 501 7.54 25.78 -7.83
C HIS A 501 8.19 24.79 -6.87
N PHE A 502 7.98 23.51 -7.11
CA PHE A 502 8.41 22.42 -6.24
C PHE A 502 9.02 21.29 -7.07
N THR A 503 10.07 20.65 -6.54
CA THR A 503 10.69 19.48 -7.17
C THR A 503 10.01 18.16 -6.79
N SER A 504 9.14 18.17 -5.77
CA SER A 504 8.40 16.99 -5.31
C SER A 504 6.91 17.29 -5.20
N MET A 505 6.11 16.28 -5.51
CA MET A 505 4.66 16.27 -5.35
C MET A 505 4.30 16.45 -3.88
N GLN A 506 5.05 15.85 -2.96
CA GLN A 506 4.78 15.93 -1.52
C GLN A 506 4.84 17.39 -1.03
N ALA A 507 5.87 18.14 -1.42
CA ALA A 507 6.00 19.54 -1.03
C ALA A 507 4.91 20.42 -1.67
N ALA A 508 4.60 20.17 -2.94
CA ALA A 508 3.55 20.89 -3.65
C ALA A 508 2.16 20.64 -3.03
N ALA A 509 1.83 19.38 -2.72
CA ALA A 509 0.59 18.98 -2.06
C ALA A 509 0.47 19.60 -0.66
N ALA A 510 1.56 19.60 0.13
CA ALA A 510 1.59 20.23 1.45
C ALA A 510 1.38 21.74 1.36
N HIS A 511 2.00 22.40 0.38
CA HIS A 511 1.80 23.83 0.13
C HIS A 511 0.35 24.14 -0.26
N LEU A 512 -0.23 23.39 -1.21
CA LEU A 512 -1.62 23.55 -1.61
C LEU A 512 -2.57 23.37 -0.42
N LEU A 513 -2.38 22.29 0.35
CA LEU A 513 -3.20 22.02 1.54
C LEU A 513 -3.11 23.18 2.55
N GLY A 514 -1.91 23.71 2.80
CA GLY A 514 -1.71 24.88 3.65
C GLY A 514 -2.42 26.12 3.11
N ALA A 515 -2.24 26.44 1.82
CA ALA A 515 -2.87 27.58 1.17
C ALA A 515 -4.41 27.52 1.26
N LEU A 516 -4.98 26.32 1.07
CA LEU A 516 -6.41 26.06 1.19
C LEU A 516 -6.88 26.14 2.65
N ALA A 517 -6.11 25.63 3.61
CA ALA A 517 -6.45 25.71 5.03
C ALA A 517 -6.48 27.16 5.56
N PHE A 518 -5.55 28.01 5.13
CA PHE A 518 -5.55 29.43 5.49
C PHE A 518 -6.64 30.24 4.78
N HIS A 519 -7.02 29.83 3.56
CA HIS A 519 -7.93 30.58 2.71
C HIS A 519 -9.01 29.69 2.05
N PRO A 520 -9.87 29.00 2.84
CA PRO A 520 -10.77 27.95 2.35
C PRO A 520 -11.92 28.47 1.48
N THR A 521 -12.14 29.78 1.47
CA THR A 521 -13.22 30.43 0.70
C THR A 521 -12.68 31.46 -0.30
N ARG A 522 -11.36 31.53 -0.51
CA ARG A 522 -10.77 32.50 -1.44
C ARG A 522 -11.19 32.15 -2.86
N GLY A 523 -11.56 33.19 -3.62
CA GLY A 523 -11.98 33.06 -5.02
C GLY A 523 -13.41 32.56 -5.22
N LEU A 524 -14.05 32.02 -4.17
CA LEU A 524 -15.49 31.73 -4.21
C LEU A 524 -16.26 33.05 -4.22
N SER A 525 -17.00 33.32 -5.29
CA SER A 525 -17.88 34.48 -5.42
C SER A 525 -19.34 34.13 -5.13
N GLU A 526 -19.75 32.92 -5.47
CA GLU A 526 -21.15 32.45 -5.44
C GLU A 526 -21.30 31.23 -4.52
N ALA A 527 -22.55 30.87 -4.25
CA ALA A 527 -22.84 29.59 -3.60
C ALA A 527 -22.60 28.44 -4.59
N ASP A 528 -22.30 27.26 -4.06
CA ASP A 528 -22.17 26.08 -4.91
C ASP A 528 -23.56 25.65 -5.40
N GLU A 529 -23.85 25.80 -6.70
CA GLU A 529 -25.16 25.47 -7.26
C GLU A 529 -25.45 23.97 -7.25
N ALA A 530 -24.40 23.13 -7.22
CA ALA A 530 -24.52 21.69 -7.20
C ALA A 530 -24.86 21.13 -5.79
N GLU A 531 -24.84 21.97 -4.77
CA GLU A 531 -24.98 21.58 -3.37
C GLU A 531 -26.44 21.62 -2.91
N ASP A 532 -26.97 20.47 -2.47
CA ASP A 532 -28.32 20.39 -1.92
C ASP A 532 -28.31 20.93 -0.47
N PRO A 533 -29.20 21.87 -0.10
CA PRO A 533 -29.30 22.31 1.29
C PRO A 533 -29.47 21.18 2.31
N SER A 534 -30.06 20.05 1.93
CA SER A 534 -30.25 18.87 2.79
C SER A 534 -28.97 18.05 3.05
N ASP A 535 -27.88 18.32 2.32
CA ASP A 535 -26.57 17.71 2.57
C ASP A 535 -25.94 18.21 3.89
N TRP A 536 -26.45 19.32 4.42
CA TRP A 536 -25.93 19.95 5.63
C TRP A 536 -26.67 19.49 6.90
N PRO A 537 -25.96 18.99 7.93
CA PRO A 537 -26.59 18.51 9.16
C PRO A 537 -27.09 19.63 10.08
N ILE A 538 -26.76 20.90 9.78
CA ILE A 538 -27.20 22.07 10.54
C ILE A 538 -27.96 22.99 9.58
N MET A 539 -29.26 23.10 9.80
CA MET A 539 -30.14 23.93 8.99
C MET A 539 -30.44 25.28 9.64
N PRO A 540 -30.65 26.35 8.86
CA PRO A 540 -31.19 27.61 9.37
C PRO A 540 -32.55 27.39 10.04
N LEU A 541 -32.74 27.98 11.23
CA LEU A 541 -34.05 27.97 11.89
C LEU A 541 -35.02 28.94 11.19
N ARG A 542 -36.30 28.85 11.55
CA ARG A 542 -37.36 29.69 10.97
C ARG A 542 -36.99 31.17 11.08
N GLY A 543 -37.03 31.87 9.95
CA GLY A 543 -36.71 33.28 9.86
C GLY A 543 -35.23 33.57 9.60
N GLU A 544 -34.33 32.59 9.70
CA GLU A 544 -32.93 32.77 9.31
C GLU A 544 -32.75 32.69 7.78
N PRO A 545 -31.71 33.36 7.23
CA PRO A 545 -31.37 33.25 5.82
C PRO A 545 -31.16 31.80 5.36
N PRO A 546 -31.63 31.42 4.16
CA PRO A 546 -31.40 30.07 3.61
C PRO A 546 -29.92 29.83 3.30
N LEU A 547 -29.51 28.56 3.24
CA LEU A 547 -28.12 28.16 2.98
C LEU A 547 -27.57 28.62 1.63
N SER A 548 -28.43 28.95 0.66
CA SER A 548 -28.07 29.51 -0.63
C SER A 548 -27.50 30.94 -0.55
N LEU A 549 -27.68 31.64 0.58
CA LEU A 549 -27.07 32.96 0.83
C LEU A 549 -25.69 32.86 1.48
N PHE A 550 -25.09 31.68 1.54
CA PHE A 550 -23.76 31.46 2.09
C PHE A 550 -22.89 30.66 1.11
N ARG A 551 -21.66 31.14 0.89
CA ARG A 551 -20.64 30.43 0.12
C ARG A 551 -19.55 29.85 1.01
N GLY A 552 -18.81 28.88 0.48
CA GLY A 552 -17.70 28.23 1.20
C GLY A 552 -18.14 27.59 2.51
N LYS A 553 -19.33 27.00 2.49
CA LYS A 553 -19.96 26.35 3.64
C LYS A 553 -19.11 25.16 4.07
N ARG A 554 -18.88 25.00 5.38
CA ARG A 554 -18.14 23.87 5.95
C ARG A 554 -18.47 23.67 7.43
N LEU A 555 -18.32 22.45 7.92
CA LEU A 555 -18.46 22.16 9.35
C LEU A 555 -17.15 22.45 10.07
N VAL A 556 -17.21 23.27 11.11
CA VAL A 556 -16.05 23.60 11.95
C VAL A 556 -16.41 23.44 13.43
N VAL A 557 -15.39 23.36 14.27
CA VAL A 557 -15.55 23.42 15.72
C VAL A 557 -15.01 24.77 16.19
N LEU A 558 -15.89 25.58 16.76
CA LEU A 558 -15.49 26.81 17.43
C LEU A 558 -14.81 26.45 18.76
N PRO A 559 -13.54 26.85 18.99
CA PRO A 559 -12.89 26.62 20.27
C PRO A 559 -13.52 27.46 21.39
N ALA A 560 -13.32 27.02 22.63
CA ALA A 560 -13.65 27.86 23.78
C ALA A 560 -12.88 29.19 23.69
N GLY A 561 -13.54 30.29 24.03
CA GLY A 561 -13.02 31.65 23.92
C GLY A 561 -13.40 32.35 22.61
N THR A 562 -13.93 31.67 21.59
CA THR A 562 -14.40 32.35 20.37
C THR A 562 -15.50 33.36 20.70
N GLU A 563 -15.32 34.59 20.23
CA GLU A 563 -16.30 35.66 20.37
C GLU A 563 -17.22 35.73 19.14
N LEU A 564 -18.52 35.83 19.40
CA LEU A 564 -19.58 35.84 18.41
C LEU A 564 -20.47 37.06 18.60
N VAL A 565 -21.06 37.53 17.51
CA VAL A 565 -22.09 38.57 17.53
C VAL A 565 -23.35 38.05 16.84
N ARG A 566 -24.52 38.42 17.37
CA ARG A 566 -25.81 38.15 16.74
C ARG A 566 -26.59 39.43 16.54
N PHE A 567 -27.31 39.50 15.43
CA PHE A 567 -28.29 40.54 15.12
C PHE A 567 -29.67 39.88 15.03
N GLY A 568 -30.47 39.97 16.10
CA GLY A 568 -31.78 39.30 16.25
C GLY A 568 -32.00 38.70 17.64
N ASP A 569 -33.22 38.21 17.91
CA ASP A 569 -33.59 37.54 19.17
C ASP A 569 -32.88 36.19 19.37
N ASP A 570 -32.99 35.56 20.53
CA ASP A 570 -32.28 34.31 20.87
C ASP A 570 -32.93 33.01 20.32
N SER A 571 -34.04 33.12 19.56
CA SER A 571 -34.80 31.98 19.04
C SER A 571 -34.20 31.38 17.76
N GLY A 572 -33.40 32.16 17.03
CA GLY A 572 -32.66 31.71 15.86
C GLY A 572 -31.29 31.11 16.18
N ASN A 573 -30.61 30.60 15.17
CA ASN A 573 -29.33 29.89 15.31
C ASN A 573 -28.18 30.51 14.51
N LEU A 574 -28.37 31.68 13.89
CA LEU A 574 -27.33 32.37 13.13
C LEU A 574 -26.54 33.33 14.02
N THR A 575 -25.22 33.17 14.06
CA THR A 575 -24.29 34.12 14.67
C THR A 575 -23.21 34.49 13.65
N HIS A 576 -22.41 35.50 13.94
CA HIS A 576 -21.29 35.93 13.11
C HIS A 576 -20.04 36.07 13.97
N ALA A 577 -18.86 36.13 13.36
CA ALA A 577 -17.64 36.50 14.07
C ALA A 577 -17.80 37.88 14.72
N ALA A 578 -17.29 38.08 15.95
CA ALA A 578 -17.50 39.31 16.73
C ALA A 578 -17.17 40.63 15.99
N GLY A 579 -16.23 40.61 15.05
CA GLY A 579 -15.87 41.77 14.23
C GLY A 579 -16.82 42.10 13.07
N ALA A 580 -17.86 41.29 12.82
CA ALA A 580 -18.76 41.47 11.68
C ALA A 580 -19.58 42.76 11.83
N LYS A 581 -19.56 43.60 10.78
CA LYS A 581 -20.44 44.76 10.70
C LYS A 581 -21.80 44.33 10.20
N PHE A 582 -22.86 44.99 10.67
CA PHE A 582 -24.24 44.65 10.29
C PHE A 582 -24.44 44.56 8.76
N ARG A 583 -23.91 45.53 8.00
CA ARG A 583 -23.98 45.53 6.51
C ARG A 583 -23.31 44.33 5.84
N GLU A 584 -22.35 43.69 6.50
CA GLU A 584 -21.64 42.52 5.96
C GLU A 584 -22.46 41.23 6.18
N THR A 585 -23.50 41.25 7.03
CA THR A 585 -24.31 40.08 7.38
C THR A 585 -25.41 39.77 6.37
N SER A 586 -25.74 40.73 5.48
CA SER A 586 -26.85 40.62 4.53
C SER A 586 -28.22 40.33 5.15
N LEU A 587 -28.42 40.75 6.40
CA LEU A 587 -29.69 40.63 7.11
C LEU A 587 -30.63 41.80 6.82
N LEU A 588 -31.92 41.60 7.11
CA LEU A 588 -32.93 42.65 7.03
C LEU A 588 -32.67 43.77 8.07
N PRO A 589 -32.83 45.06 7.70
CA PRO A 589 -32.44 46.20 8.55
C PRO A 589 -33.06 46.26 9.95
N ASP A 590 -34.23 45.69 10.16
CA ASP A 590 -34.92 45.64 11.47
C ASP A 590 -34.09 44.89 12.53
N ARG A 591 -33.18 44.00 12.12
CA ARG A 591 -32.31 43.25 13.02
C ARG A 591 -31.14 44.04 13.59
N GLU A 592 -30.80 45.20 13.01
CA GLU A 592 -29.62 45.98 13.43
C GLU A 592 -29.71 46.46 14.88
N ALA A 593 -30.93 46.79 15.34
CA ALA A 593 -31.19 47.24 16.70
C ALA A 593 -30.96 46.15 17.77
N HIS A 594 -30.98 44.87 17.37
CA HIS A 594 -30.93 43.72 18.26
C HIS A 594 -29.56 43.05 18.24
N ARG A 595 -28.52 43.80 18.63
CA ARG A 595 -27.15 43.29 18.70
C ARG A 595 -26.86 42.68 20.08
N VAL A 596 -26.38 41.43 20.10
CA VAL A 596 -25.91 40.76 21.32
C VAL A 596 -24.59 40.04 21.06
N ASP A 597 -23.62 40.23 21.93
CA ASP A 597 -22.31 39.56 21.86
C ASP A 597 -22.30 38.32 22.77
N TYR A 598 -21.63 37.25 22.32
CA TYR A 598 -21.52 35.98 23.03
C TYR A 598 -20.08 35.49 23.03
N ARG A 599 -19.73 34.67 24.02
CA ARG A 599 -18.48 33.89 24.05
C ARG A 599 -18.79 32.40 24.09
N VAL A 600 -18.11 31.64 23.24
CA VAL A 600 -18.11 30.17 23.29
C VAL A 600 -17.36 29.71 24.53
N THR A 601 -17.98 28.91 25.39
CA THR A 601 -17.38 28.46 26.68
C THR A 601 -16.80 27.05 26.59
N ARG A 602 -17.25 26.24 25.61
CA ARG A 602 -16.73 24.90 25.30
C ARG A 602 -16.80 24.65 23.79
N PRO A 603 -15.98 23.74 23.23
CA PRO A 603 -15.99 23.44 21.80
C PRO A 603 -17.40 23.21 21.25
N LEU A 604 -17.76 23.96 20.21
CA LEU A 604 -19.10 23.94 19.61
C LEU A 604 -18.99 23.69 18.10
N ARG A 605 -19.54 22.56 17.64
CA ARG A 605 -19.60 22.24 16.20
C ARG A 605 -20.68 23.10 15.53
N VAL A 606 -20.31 23.81 14.49
CA VAL A 606 -21.16 24.75 13.76
C VAL A 606 -20.99 24.58 12.26
N LEU A 607 -21.98 25.02 11.50
CA LEU A 607 -21.83 25.24 10.07
C LEU A 607 -21.37 26.68 9.86
N THR A 608 -20.22 26.87 9.22
CA THR A 608 -19.72 28.20 8.88
C THR A 608 -19.82 28.45 7.38
N GLY A 609 -19.96 29.72 6.99
CA GLY A 609 -19.97 30.16 5.60
C GLY A 609 -19.80 31.67 5.53
N VAL A 610 -19.53 32.20 4.34
CA VAL A 610 -19.43 33.65 4.11
C VAL A 610 -20.73 34.14 3.52
N CYS A 611 -21.33 35.18 4.14
CA CYS A 611 -22.58 35.78 3.66
C CYS A 611 -22.41 36.35 2.25
N LEU A 612 -23.31 35.97 1.34
CA LEU A 612 -23.39 36.55 0.01
C LEU A 612 -24.08 37.92 0.03
N PRO A 613 -23.83 38.79 -0.96
CA PRO A 613 -24.58 40.04 -1.12
C PRO A 613 -26.08 39.77 -1.29
N TRP A 614 -26.93 40.48 -0.54
CA TRP A 614 -28.39 40.37 -0.67
C TRP A 614 -29.08 41.63 -0.17
N GLY A 615 -30.21 42.00 -0.78
CA GLY A 615 -31.02 43.14 -0.31
C GLY A 615 -30.29 44.50 -0.30
N GLY A 616 -29.33 44.70 -1.22
CA GLY A 616 -28.49 45.91 -1.26
C GLY A 616 -27.33 45.93 -0.26
N MET A 617 -27.18 44.88 0.54
CA MET A 617 -26.05 44.69 1.45
C MET A 617 -24.87 44.01 0.72
N PRO A 618 -23.62 44.43 0.98
CA PRO A 618 -22.44 43.87 0.31
C PRO A 618 -22.09 42.43 0.73
N GLY A 619 -22.63 41.91 1.84
CA GLY A 619 -22.22 40.61 2.38
C GLY A 619 -20.77 40.61 2.88
N GLY A 620 -20.20 39.42 3.05
CA GLY A 620 -18.80 39.21 3.44
C GLY A 620 -18.57 38.86 4.91
N ALA A 621 -19.59 38.91 5.78
CA ALA A 621 -19.45 38.46 7.15
C ALA A 621 -19.25 36.94 7.21
N LEU A 622 -18.39 36.51 8.13
CA LEU A 622 -18.27 35.10 8.47
C LEU A 622 -19.42 34.72 9.40
N ALA A 623 -20.30 33.86 8.92
CA ALA A 623 -21.45 33.33 9.62
C ALA A 623 -21.13 32.00 10.31
N TYR A 624 -21.81 31.75 11.43
CA TYR A 624 -21.81 30.51 12.18
C TYR A 624 -23.25 30.13 12.53
N LEU A 625 -23.77 29.11 11.86
CA LEU A 625 -25.03 28.46 12.14
C LEU A 625 -24.82 27.39 13.22
N LEU A 626 -25.50 27.58 14.36
CA LEU A 626 -25.42 26.68 15.49
C LEU A 626 -26.40 25.50 15.32
N PRO A 627 -26.15 24.32 15.93
CA PRO A 627 -27.03 23.16 15.82
C PRO A 627 -28.45 23.34 16.38
N ARG A 628 -28.64 24.36 17.22
CA ARG A 628 -29.88 24.70 17.96
C ARG A 628 -29.94 26.22 18.13
N ALA A 629 -31.08 26.72 18.58
CA ALA A 629 -31.27 28.15 18.89
C ALA A 629 -30.22 28.66 19.90
N VAL A 630 -29.87 29.94 19.82
CA VAL A 630 -28.90 30.57 20.73
C VAL A 630 -29.30 30.40 22.19
N ALA A 631 -30.59 30.58 22.51
CA ALA A 631 -31.13 30.38 23.86
C ALA A 631 -30.76 29.01 24.46
N HIS A 632 -30.81 27.95 23.66
CA HIS A 632 -30.45 26.59 24.09
C HIS A 632 -28.97 26.48 24.46
N HIS A 633 -28.10 27.13 23.67
CA HIS A 633 -26.66 27.11 23.91
C HIS A 633 -26.26 27.97 25.12
N VAL A 634 -27.00 29.04 25.41
CA VAL A 634 -26.83 29.81 26.65
C VAL A 634 -27.26 28.98 27.86
N VAL A 635 -28.45 28.37 27.82
CA VAL A 635 -28.97 27.56 28.94
C VAL A 635 -28.10 26.33 29.22
N SER A 636 -27.60 25.67 28.17
CA SER A 636 -26.68 24.52 28.32
C SER A 636 -25.26 24.94 28.68
N GLY A 637 -25.00 26.24 28.83
CA GLY A 637 -23.70 26.80 29.18
C GLY A 637 -22.64 26.60 28.10
N ALA A 638 -23.01 26.40 26.83
CA ALA A 638 -22.11 26.35 25.68
C ALA A 638 -21.77 27.74 25.11
N LEU A 639 -22.67 28.71 25.35
CA LEU A 639 -22.47 30.12 25.09
C LEU A 639 -22.68 30.91 26.39
N GLU A 640 -21.94 31.99 26.55
CA GLU A 640 -22.09 32.99 27.60
C GLU A 640 -22.41 34.33 26.92
N GLN A 641 -23.53 34.94 27.27
CA GLN A 641 -23.86 36.28 26.80
C GLN A 641 -22.94 37.30 27.48
N ARG A 642 -22.43 38.27 26.72
CA ARG A 642 -21.52 39.31 27.21
C ARG A 642 -22.15 40.70 27.31
#